data_AF-A0A7G2F5I8-F1
#
_entry.id   AF-A0A7G2F5I8-F1
#
_cell.length_a   1.000
_cell.length_b   1.000
_cell.length_c   1.000
_cell.angle_alpha   90.00
_cell.angle_beta   90.00
_cell.angle_gamma   90.00
#
_symmetry.space_group_name_H-M   'P 1'
#
loop_
_entity.id
_entity.type
_entity.pdbx_description
1 polymer ?
#
loop_
_entity_poly.entity_id
_entity_poly.type
_entity_poly.pdbx_seq_one_letter_code
_entity_poly.pdbx_strand_id
1 'polypeptide(L)'
;MEGLCLNSFTRVLLLLFVFLVFSHKWQRVNAVEPVLELVKGFEAKPDSSIDSFQPLLTDSNGNFSFGFLRVNGSRLSLAVTHPNLTDPLWVLDPTRSASWSHKTKLFFNGSLVIIDPSSRLEWSTHTNGDRLILRNDSNLQVVKTSTFVEWESFDFPGNTLVESQNFTSAMALVSPNGLYSMRLGSDFIGLYAKVSEESQQFYWKHSALQAKAKVKDGAGPILARINPNGYLGMYQTGSIPIDVEAFNSFQRPVNGLLILRLESDGNLRGYLWDGSHWALNYEAIRETCDLPNPCGPYSLCTPGSGCSCIDNRTVIGECTHAASSPADFCDKTTEFKVVRRDGVEVPFKELMDHKTTSSLGECEEMCVDNCKCFGAVYNNGSGFCYLVNYPIRTMLGVADPSKLGYFKVREGVGKKKSRVGLTVGMSLLAVIALVLMVAMVYVGFRNWRREKRFHPQLSILIWHRRYSIIRTYELIANAAYIGTPGKGILAADESTGTIGKRFVSINVENVESNRRALRELLFTTPGALQYISGIILFEETLYQKTASGKLFVDVMKEAGVLPGIKVDKGTVELAGTNGETTTTGLDGLGDRCKKYYEAGARFAKWHAVLKIGNNEPSELAIHENAYGLARYAVICQENGLVPIVEPEILVDGSHDIEKCAYVTERVLAACYKALSDHHVILEGTLLKPNMVTPGSDSGSKVKPEVIAKHTVRALQRTVPAAVPAVVFLSGGQSEEEATVNLNAINQLKGKKPWSLTFSYGRALQQSTLKAWGGKEENVDKAQKAFLARAKANSEATLGGYKGDAQLGEGASESLHVKDYKY
;
A
#
# COMPACT_ATOMS: atom_id res chain seq x y z
N MET A 1 -0.79 -83.73 20.23
CA MET A 1 -1.09 -83.15 21.56
C MET A 1 -2.04 -82.00 21.31
N GLU A 2 -3.34 -82.32 21.27
CA GLU A 2 -4.28 -82.05 22.38
C GLU A 2 -4.42 -80.54 22.57
N GLY A 3 -5.50 -79.88 22.14
CA GLY A 3 -6.89 -80.26 22.35
C GLY A 3 -7.39 -79.65 23.65
N LEU A 4 -7.73 -78.36 23.63
CA LEU A 4 -8.47 -77.71 24.72
C LEU A 4 -9.67 -76.97 24.14
N CYS A 5 -10.81 -77.67 24.22
CA CYS A 5 -12.16 -77.12 24.09
C CYS A 5 -12.36 -76.00 25.12
N LEU A 6 -12.62 -74.78 24.65
CA LEU A 6 -13.20 -73.73 25.49
C LEU A 6 -14.73 -73.80 25.42
N ASN A 7 -15.32 -73.78 26.62
CA ASN A 7 -16.69 -74.11 26.96
C ASN A 7 -17.75 -73.25 26.25
N SER A 8 -18.89 -73.87 25.91
CA SER A 8 -20.03 -73.25 25.19
C SER A 8 -20.57 -71.98 25.87
N PHE A 9 -20.46 -71.90 27.21
CA PHE A 9 -20.89 -70.76 28.00
C PHE A 9 -20.09 -69.47 27.72
N THR A 10 -18.79 -69.60 27.43
CA THR A 10 -17.90 -68.48 27.11
C THR A 10 -18.16 -67.89 25.73
N ARG A 11 -18.65 -68.70 24.77
CA ARG A 11 -19.02 -68.21 23.43
C ARG A 11 -20.31 -67.40 23.44
N VAL A 12 -21.28 -67.78 24.28
CA VAL A 12 -22.55 -67.04 24.40
C VAL A 12 -22.35 -65.70 25.11
N LEU A 13 -21.49 -65.64 26.14
CA LEU A 13 -21.16 -64.38 26.81
C LEU A 13 -20.36 -63.42 25.91
N LEU A 14 -19.44 -63.94 25.08
CA LEU A 14 -18.69 -63.11 24.12
C LEU A 14 -19.59 -62.58 22.99
N LEU A 15 -20.54 -63.38 22.50
CA LEU A 15 -21.49 -62.94 21.47
C LEU A 15 -22.48 -61.88 21.99
N LEU A 16 -22.92 -61.98 23.25
CA LEU A 16 -23.76 -60.94 23.88
C LEU A 16 -22.96 -59.66 24.18
N PHE A 17 -21.67 -59.75 24.53
CA PHE A 17 -20.82 -58.58 24.72
C PHE A 17 -20.48 -57.90 23.38
N VAL A 18 -20.28 -58.65 22.29
CA VAL A 18 -20.10 -58.08 20.95
C VAL A 18 -21.41 -57.46 20.45
N PHE A 19 -22.58 -58.03 20.71
CA PHE A 19 -23.86 -57.42 20.32
C PHE A 19 -24.21 -56.15 21.14
N LEU A 20 -23.82 -56.08 22.41
CA LEU A 20 -24.02 -54.89 23.27
C LEU A 20 -22.99 -53.78 23.01
N VAL A 21 -21.78 -54.10 22.56
CA VAL A 21 -20.77 -53.11 22.14
C VAL A 21 -21.03 -52.59 20.72
N PHE A 22 -21.70 -53.36 19.85
CA PHE A 22 -22.07 -52.91 18.50
C PHE A 22 -23.46 -52.25 18.36
N SER A 23 -24.23 -52.12 19.45
CA SER A 23 -25.58 -51.50 19.41
C SER A 23 -25.67 -50.08 19.99
N HIS A 24 -24.53 -49.45 20.31
CA HIS A 24 -24.51 -48.02 20.66
C HIS A 24 -23.57 -47.18 19.80
N LYS A 25 -24.22 -46.34 18.99
CA LYS A 25 -23.70 -45.32 18.07
C LYS A 25 -23.19 -45.83 16.71
N TRP A 26 -24.07 -46.52 15.98
CA TRP A 26 -24.32 -46.06 14.61
C TRP A 26 -25.07 -44.72 14.70
N GLN A 27 -24.36 -43.64 15.01
CA GLN A 27 -24.78 -42.36 14.47
C GLN A 27 -24.66 -42.53 12.97
N ARG A 28 -25.80 -42.52 12.27
CA ARG A 28 -25.81 -42.10 10.87
C ARG A 28 -25.01 -40.80 10.84
N VAL A 29 -23.78 -40.84 10.35
CA VAL A 29 -23.20 -39.66 9.75
C VAL A 29 -24.14 -39.40 8.60
N ASN A 30 -25.08 -38.49 8.79
CA ASN A 30 -25.79 -37.90 7.68
C ASN A 30 -24.68 -37.40 6.78
N ALA A 31 -24.51 -38.02 5.61
CA ALA A 31 -23.75 -37.41 4.54
C ALA A 31 -24.41 -36.06 4.34
N VAL A 32 -23.78 -35.00 4.85
CA VAL A 32 -24.22 -33.64 4.59
C VAL A 32 -24.10 -33.51 3.09
N GLU A 33 -25.22 -33.28 2.41
CA GLU A 33 -25.22 -33.07 0.96
C GLU A 33 -24.17 -31.99 0.63
N PRO A 34 -23.34 -32.19 -0.40
CA PRO A 34 -22.32 -31.23 -0.76
C PRO A 34 -22.99 -29.89 -1.06
N VAL A 35 -22.58 -28.85 -0.33
CA VAL A 35 -23.06 -27.50 -0.59
C VAL A 35 -22.36 -27.03 -1.86
N LEU A 36 -23.11 -26.91 -2.95
CA LEU A 36 -22.61 -26.52 -4.26
C LEU A 36 -22.67 -25.01 -4.53
N GLU A 37 -23.48 -24.29 -3.76
CA GLU A 37 -23.59 -22.83 -3.83
C GLU A 37 -23.94 -22.22 -2.46
N LEU A 38 -23.43 -21.01 -2.19
CA LEU A 38 -23.83 -20.20 -1.04
C LEU A 38 -24.71 -19.05 -1.52
N VAL A 39 -25.92 -18.96 -0.98
CA VAL A 39 -26.91 -17.92 -1.34
C VAL A 39 -27.01 -16.84 -0.27
N LYS A 40 -27.62 -15.70 -0.61
CA LYS A 40 -27.83 -14.58 0.31
C LYS A 40 -28.48 -15.04 1.62
N GLY A 41 -27.85 -14.71 2.75
CA GLY A 41 -28.27 -15.10 4.09
C GLY A 41 -27.44 -16.24 4.71
N PHE A 42 -26.52 -16.85 3.96
CA PHE A 42 -25.60 -17.85 4.51
C PHE A 42 -24.70 -17.26 5.61
N GLU A 43 -24.54 -17.98 6.72
CA GLU A 43 -23.59 -17.68 7.81
C GLU A 43 -22.91 -18.97 8.27
N ALA A 44 -21.59 -18.93 8.47
CA ALA A 44 -20.78 -20.03 8.98
C ALA A 44 -19.78 -19.52 10.04
N LYS A 45 -19.43 -20.41 10.96
CA LYS A 45 -18.44 -20.15 12.01
C LYS A 45 -17.40 -21.28 12.05
N PRO A 46 -16.16 -20.98 12.49
CA PRO A 46 -15.14 -22.01 12.65
C PRO A 46 -15.53 -22.99 13.76
N ASP A 47 -15.52 -24.27 13.45
CA ASP A 47 -15.73 -25.36 14.41
C ASP A 47 -14.41 -25.65 15.12
N SER A 48 -14.43 -25.59 16.45
CA SER A 48 -13.24 -25.86 17.27
C SER A 48 -12.76 -27.31 17.19
N SER A 49 -13.63 -28.26 16.80
CA SER A 49 -13.32 -29.69 16.67
C SER A 49 -12.55 -30.04 15.39
N ILE A 50 -12.47 -29.12 14.42
CA ILE A 50 -11.77 -29.34 13.16
C ILE A 50 -10.37 -28.76 13.24
N ASP A 51 -9.35 -29.61 13.09
CA ASP A 51 -7.96 -29.25 13.34
C ASP A 51 -7.22 -28.65 12.15
N SER A 52 -7.69 -28.84 10.92
CA SER A 52 -6.98 -28.41 9.70
C SER A 52 -7.84 -27.54 8.78
N PHE A 53 -8.85 -28.14 8.13
CA PHE A 53 -9.67 -27.47 7.13
C PHE A 53 -11.14 -27.83 7.31
N GLN A 54 -11.99 -26.81 7.39
CA GLN A 54 -13.44 -26.95 7.48
C GLN A 54 -14.06 -26.57 6.13
N PRO A 55 -14.53 -27.53 5.32
CA PRO A 55 -15.17 -27.24 4.04
C PRO A 55 -16.53 -26.57 4.26
N LEU A 56 -16.85 -25.59 3.43
CA LEU A 56 -18.13 -24.86 3.42
C LEU A 56 -18.84 -24.95 2.07
N LEU A 57 -18.08 -25.13 0.99
CA LEU A 57 -18.54 -25.16 -0.40
C LEU A 57 -17.64 -26.12 -1.18
N THR A 58 -18.20 -26.95 -2.03
CA THR A 58 -17.46 -27.88 -2.89
C THR A 58 -17.86 -27.68 -4.35
N ASP A 59 -16.96 -27.99 -5.28
CA ASP A 59 -17.32 -27.98 -6.70
C ASP A 59 -18.23 -29.18 -7.05
N SER A 60 -18.81 -29.15 -8.26
CA SER A 60 -19.72 -30.21 -8.72
C SER A 60 -19.08 -31.59 -8.85
N ASN A 61 -17.74 -31.65 -9.01
CA ASN A 61 -17.01 -32.90 -9.17
C ASN A 61 -16.39 -33.40 -7.86
N GLY A 62 -16.40 -32.59 -6.78
CA GLY A 62 -15.79 -32.92 -5.49
C GLY A 62 -14.26 -32.89 -5.48
N ASN A 63 -13.64 -32.27 -6.48
CA ASN A 63 -12.19 -32.15 -6.59
C ASN A 63 -11.63 -30.96 -5.77
N PHE A 64 -12.45 -29.94 -5.52
CA PHE A 64 -12.06 -28.73 -4.82
C PHE A 64 -13.04 -28.38 -3.72
N SER A 65 -12.51 -27.74 -2.68
CA SER A 65 -13.30 -27.27 -1.56
C SER A 65 -12.87 -25.87 -1.14
N PHE A 66 -13.84 -25.02 -0.87
CA PHE A 66 -13.66 -23.71 -0.26
C PHE A 66 -14.11 -23.76 1.21
N GLY A 67 -13.33 -23.13 2.10
CA GLY A 67 -13.65 -23.17 3.52
C GLY A 67 -12.62 -22.48 4.43
N PHE A 68 -12.72 -22.76 5.72
CA PHE A 68 -11.79 -22.24 6.73
C PHE A 68 -10.53 -23.10 6.80
N LEU A 69 -9.36 -22.47 6.66
CA LEU A 69 -8.05 -23.08 6.80
C LEU A 69 -7.40 -22.63 8.11
N ARG A 70 -6.97 -23.60 8.93
CA ARG A 70 -6.27 -23.34 10.19
C ARG A 70 -4.78 -23.20 9.93
N VAL A 71 -4.22 -22.03 10.25
CA VAL A 71 -2.81 -21.71 10.06
C VAL A 71 -2.15 -21.53 11.43
N ASN A 72 -1.02 -22.21 11.68
CA ASN A 72 -0.27 -22.12 12.94
C ASN A 72 -1.14 -22.32 14.21
N GLY A 73 -2.11 -23.25 14.15
CA GLY A 73 -2.94 -23.72 15.28
C GLY A 73 -4.02 -22.75 15.78
N SER A 74 -3.88 -21.45 15.58
CA SER A 74 -4.80 -20.43 16.11
C SER A 74 -5.24 -19.38 15.10
N ARG A 75 -4.55 -19.24 13.97
CA ARG A 75 -4.96 -18.34 12.89
C ARG A 75 -5.92 -19.05 11.95
N LEU A 76 -6.79 -18.28 11.35
CA LEU A 76 -7.74 -18.71 10.36
C LEU A 76 -7.55 -17.89 9.09
N SER A 77 -7.58 -18.58 7.96
CA SER A 77 -7.73 -17.99 6.64
C SER A 77 -8.88 -18.67 5.89
N LEU A 78 -9.29 -18.09 4.77
CA LEU A 78 -10.15 -18.75 3.79
C LEU A 78 -9.28 -19.33 2.69
N ALA A 79 -9.61 -20.53 2.23
CA ALA A 79 -8.81 -21.18 1.20
C ALA A 79 -9.66 -21.99 0.24
N VAL A 80 -9.15 -22.15 -0.98
CA VAL A 80 -9.55 -23.21 -1.91
C VAL A 80 -8.47 -24.28 -1.90
N THR A 81 -8.87 -25.53 -1.65
CA THR A 81 -7.96 -26.67 -1.48
C THR A 81 -8.30 -27.80 -2.43
N HIS A 82 -7.31 -28.61 -2.77
CA HIS A 82 -7.50 -29.93 -3.38
C HIS A 82 -7.18 -31.01 -2.33
N PRO A 83 -7.99 -32.08 -2.17
CA PRO A 83 -7.81 -33.07 -1.10
C PRO A 83 -6.42 -33.70 -1.01
N ASN A 84 -5.75 -33.89 -2.15
CA ASN A 84 -4.42 -34.49 -2.22
C ASN A 84 -3.28 -33.47 -2.40
N LEU A 85 -3.54 -32.18 -2.15
CA LEU A 85 -2.52 -31.14 -2.17
C LEU A 85 -2.35 -30.59 -0.75
N THR A 86 -1.13 -30.68 -0.21
CA THR A 86 -0.83 -30.22 1.17
C THR A 86 -1.10 -28.75 1.35
N ASP A 87 -0.72 -27.96 0.35
CA ASP A 87 -0.93 -26.53 0.36
C ASP A 87 -2.20 -26.14 -0.40
N PRO A 88 -2.88 -25.07 0.03
CA PRO A 88 -4.03 -24.53 -0.69
C PRO A 88 -3.66 -23.99 -2.08
N LEU A 89 -4.60 -24.10 -3.02
CA LEU A 89 -4.51 -23.52 -4.37
C LEU A 89 -4.71 -22.01 -4.34
N TRP A 90 -5.61 -21.55 -3.47
CA TRP A 90 -5.88 -20.13 -3.23
C TRP A 90 -6.05 -19.90 -1.73
N VAL A 91 -5.55 -18.77 -1.24
CA VAL A 91 -5.66 -18.35 0.15
C VAL A 91 -6.01 -16.88 0.19
N LEU A 92 -6.97 -16.54 1.04
CA LEU A 92 -7.21 -15.16 1.40
C LEU A 92 -6.05 -14.69 2.29
N ASP A 93 -5.30 -13.69 1.84
CA ASP A 93 -4.23 -13.05 2.63
C ASP A 93 -4.63 -11.61 3.01
N PRO A 94 -5.44 -11.42 4.06
CA PRO A 94 -5.81 -10.11 4.53
C PRO A 94 -4.68 -9.51 5.38
N THR A 95 -4.64 -8.17 5.46
CA THR A 95 -3.67 -7.42 6.28
C THR A 95 -3.65 -7.82 7.77
N ARG A 96 -4.70 -8.49 8.25
CA ARG A 96 -4.81 -9.06 9.60
C ARG A 96 -5.38 -10.47 9.53
N SER A 97 -4.76 -11.43 10.20
CA SER A 97 -5.29 -12.80 10.24
C SER A 97 -6.47 -12.93 11.20
N ALA A 98 -7.53 -13.62 10.79
CA ALA A 98 -8.62 -14.01 11.67
C ALA A 98 -8.13 -15.02 12.73
N SER A 99 -8.80 -15.08 13.86
CA SER A 99 -8.58 -16.13 14.85
C SER A 99 -9.47 -17.33 14.54
N TRP A 100 -9.00 -18.56 14.75
CA TRP A 100 -9.84 -19.74 14.74
C TRP A 100 -10.69 -19.76 16.02
N SER A 101 -11.82 -19.04 16.00
CA SER A 101 -12.65 -18.83 17.18
C SER A 101 -14.13 -18.74 16.83
N HIS A 102 -15.00 -19.04 17.80
CA HIS A 102 -16.45 -18.89 17.69
C HIS A 102 -16.92 -17.44 17.50
N LYS A 103 -16.03 -16.45 17.70
CA LYS A 103 -16.30 -15.03 17.45
C LYS A 103 -16.12 -14.65 15.99
N THR A 104 -15.32 -15.43 15.25
CA THR A 104 -15.12 -15.25 13.82
C THR A 104 -16.37 -15.71 13.08
N LYS A 105 -16.83 -14.91 12.12
CA LYS A 105 -18.01 -15.18 11.31
C LYS A 105 -17.67 -15.00 9.84
N LEU A 106 -18.09 -15.96 9.03
CA LEU A 106 -18.17 -15.83 7.58
C LEU A 106 -19.64 -15.75 7.20
N PHE A 107 -20.02 -14.84 6.33
CA PHE A 107 -21.37 -14.80 5.80
C PHE A 107 -21.37 -14.36 4.34
N PHE A 108 -22.48 -14.65 3.65
CA PHE A 108 -22.72 -14.21 2.29
C PHE A 108 -24.06 -13.50 2.20
N ASN A 109 -24.03 -12.21 1.87
CA ASN A 109 -25.23 -11.36 1.69
C ASN A 109 -25.24 -10.66 0.32
N GLY A 110 -24.54 -11.25 -0.65
CA GLY A 110 -24.22 -10.67 -1.95
C GLY A 110 -22.76 -10.25 -2.07
N SER A 111 -22.11 -10.06 -0.92
CA SER A 111 -20.65 -10.10 -0.77
C SER A 111 -20.26 -11.26 0.16
N LEU A 112 -19.11 -11.89 -0.13
CA LEU A 112 -18.47 -12.82 0.80
C LEU A 112 -17.73 -11.98 1.85
N VAL A 113 -18.13 -12.10 3.11
CA VAL A 113 -17.62 -11.27 4.20
C VAL A 113 -17.10 -12.14 5.34
N ILE A 114 -15.88 -11.86 5.80
CA ILE A 114 -15.33 -12.44 7.03
C ILE A 114 -15.07 -11.35 8.06
N ILE A 115 -15.55 -11.56 9.29
CA ILE A 115 -15.37 -10.64 10.41
C ILE A 115 -14.82 -11.41 11.61
N ASP A 116 -13.76 -10.90 12.22
CA ASP A 116 -13.26 -11.34 13.53
C ASP A 116 -13.11 -10.12 14.46
N PRO A 117 -14.01 -9.96 15.45
CA PRO A 117 -13.94 -8.87 16.42
C PRO A 117 -12.67 -8.87 17.27
N SER A 118 -12.01 -10.03 17.46
CA SER A 118 -10.84 -10.17 18.33
C SER A 118 -9.59 -9.58 17.69
N SER A 119 -9.40 -9.85 16.40
CA SER A 119 -8.33 -9.26 15.58
C SER A 119 -8.73 -7.93 14.93
N ARG A 120 -10.00 -7.52 15.08
CA ARG A 120 -10.61 -6.41 14.34
C ARG A 120 -10.39 -6.56 12.83
N LEU A 121 -10.55 -7.78 12.33
CA LEU A 121 -10.56 -8.07 10.91
C LEU A 121 -12.00 -7.91 10.40
N GLU A 122 -12.14 -7.16 9.31
CA GLU A 122 -13.35 -7.08 8.50
C GLU A 122 -12.88 -7.04 7.05
N TRP A 123 -13.17 -8.12 6.30
CA TRP A 123 -12.82 -8.23 4.88
C TRP A 123 -14.06 -8.64 4.10
N SER A 124 -14.24 -8.06 2.92
CA SER A 124 -15.33 -8.40 2.02
C SER A 124 -14.90 -8.35 0.55
N THR A 125 -15.60 -9.08 -0.31
CA THR A 125 -15.44 -8.95 -1.76
C THR A 125 -16.00 -7.64 -2.33
N HIS A 126 -16.73 -6.84 -1.54
CA HIS A 126 -17.39 -5.60 -1.97
C HIS A 126 -18.32 -5.75 -3.18
N THR A 127 -18.95 -6.93 -3.33
CA THR A 127 -19.84 -7.28 -4.45
C THR A 127 -21.33 -7.22 -4.08
N ASN A 128 -22.19 -7.31 -5.09
CA ASN A 128 -23.64 -7.51 -4.92
C ASN A 128 -24.14 -8.65 -5.84
N GLY A 129 -23.51 -9.82 -5.73
CA GLY A 129 -23.92 -11.03 -6.43
C GLY A 129 -25.10 -11.72 -5.76
N ASP A 130 -25.63 -12.77 -6.38
CA ASP A 130 -26.77 -13.53 -5.86
C ASP A 130 -26.34 -14.86 -5.23
N ARG A 131 -25.25 -15.45 -5.73
CA ARG A 131 -24.66 -16.70 -5.22
C ARG A 131 -23.14 -16.69 -5.29
N LEU A 132 -22.52 -17.47 -4.42
CA LEU A 132 -21.10 -17.80 -4.45
C LEU A 132 -20.95 -19.27 -4.84
N ILE A 133 -20.17 -19.54 -5.89
CA ILE A 133 -19.97 -20.88 -6.46
C ILE A 133 -18.48 -21.20 -6.54
N LEU A 134 -18.14 -22.49 -6.44
CA LEU A 134 -16.81 -23.01 -6.71
C LEU A 134 -16.85 -23.83 -8.00
N ARG A 135 -16.11 -23.41 -9.01
CA ARG A 135 -16.04 -24.08 -10.31
C ARG A 135 -15.11 -25.30 -10.26
N ASN A 136 -15.28 -26.18 -11.23
CA ASN A 136 -14.47 -27.40 -11.42
C ASN A 136 -13.04 -27.12 -11.93
N ASP A 137 -12.65 -25.86 -12.07
CA ASP A 137 -11.29 -25.39 -12.34
C ASP A 137 -10.65 -24.75 -11.10
N SER A 138 -11.28 -24.89 -9.92
CA SER A 138 -10.95 -24.26 -8.63
C SER A 138 -11.26 -22.76 -8.51
N ASN A 139 -11.90 -22.15 -9.51
CA ASN A 139 -12.26 -20.74 -9.44
C ASN A 139 -13.48 -20.50 -8.53
N LEU A 140 -13.27 -19.78 -7.44
CA LEU A 140 -14.33 -19.30 -6.55
C LEU A 140 -14.89 -17.99 -7.10
N GLN A 141 -16.20 -17.93 -7.36
CA GLN A 141 -16.85 -16.81 -8.03
C GLN A 141 -18.07 -16.29 -7.28
N VAL A 142 -18.17 -14.97 -7.15
CA VAL A 142 -19.42 -14.29 -6.79
C VAL A 142 -20.17 -13.96 -8.07
N VAL A 143 -21.35 -14.55 -8.24
CA VAL A 143 -22.12 -14.53 -9.50
C VAL A 143 -23.47 -13.89 -9.27
N LYS A 144 -23.88 -13.00 -10.18
CA LYS A 144 -25.20 -12.36 -10.18
C LYS A 144 -26.17 -13.08 -11.12
N THR A 145 -25.78 -13.22 -12.37
CA THR A 145 -26.47 -14.04 -13.37
C THR A 145 -25.48 -15.05 -13.95
N SER A 146 -25.94 -16.12 -14.60
CA SER A 146 -25.05 -17.18 -15.13
C SER A 146 -23.90 -16.68 -16.02
N THR A 147 -24.02 -15.49 -16.59
CA THR A 147 -23.04 -14.85 -17.48
C THR A 147 -22.27 -13.70 -16.84
N PHE A 148 -22.66 -13.22 -15.64
CA PHE A 148 -22.08 -12.05 -15.00
C PHE A 148 -21.42 -12.40 -13.66
N VAL A 149 -20.08 -12.42 -13.67
CA VAL A 149 -19.21 -12.63 -12.51
C VAL A 149 -18.82 -11.25 -11.96
N GLU A 150 -19.15 -10.99 -10.69
CA GLU A 150 -18.83 -9.73 -10.00
C GLU A 150 -17.44 -9.76 -9.34
N TRP A 151 -16.96 -10.96 -8.97
CA TRP A 151 -15.64 -11.20 -8.37
C TRP A 151 -15.22 -12.65 -8.55
N GLU A 152 -13.92 -12.89 -8.76
CA GLU A 152 -13.36 -14.23 -8.85
C GLU A 152 -12.00 -14.36 -8.15
N SER A 153 -11.72 -15.53 -7.59
CA SER A 153 -10.46 -15.81 -6.89
C SER A 153 -9.23 -15.78 -7.81
N PHE A 154 -9.44 -16.05 -9.10
CA PHE A 154 -8.37 -16.10 -10.11
C PHE A 154 -7.70 -14.74 -10.33
N ASP A 155 -8.36 -13.64 -9.97
CA ASP A 155 -7.77 -12.31 -10.04
C ASP A 155 -6.76 -12.03 -8.90
N PHE A 156 -6.72 -12.90 -7.88
CA PHE A 156 -5.91 -12.74 -6.68
C PHE A 156 -5.08 -13.99 -6.37
N PRO A 157 -4.13 -14.38 -7.25
CA PRO A 157 -3.31 -15.55 -7.00
C PRO A 157 -2.37 -15.37 -5.80
N GLY A 158 -2.14 -16.45 -5.05
CA GLY A 158 -1.16 -16.49 -3.96
C GLY A 158 0.22 -16.90 -4.49
N ASN A 159 0.63 -18.14 -4.20
CA ASN A 159 1.87 -18.72 -4.71
C ASN A 159 1.65 -19.72 -5.86
N THR A 160 0.39 -19.95 -6.26
CA THR A 160 -0.02 -20.99 -7.21
C THR A 160 -0.82 -20.37 -8.35
N LEU A 161 -0.49 -20.76 -9.58
CA LEU A 161 -1.25 -20.52 -10.80
C LEU A 161 -1.85 -21.85 -11.25
N VAL A 162 -3.15 -21.88 -11.52
CA VAL A 162 -3.84 -23.10 -11.97
C VAL A 162 -4.10 -23.09 -13.48
N GLU A 163 -4.43 -24.25 -14.03
CA GLU A 163 -4.80 -24.40 -15.43
C GLU A 163 -5.90 -23.40 -15.85
N SER A 164 -5.77 -22.82 -17.05
CA SER A 164 -6.71 -21.84 -17.61
C SER A 164 -6.86 -20.50 -16.88
N GLN A 165 -6.22 -20.33 -15.71
CA GLN A 165 -6.17 -19.04 -15.02
C GLN A 165 -5.36 -18.02 -15.82
N ASN A 166 -5.89 -16.80 -15.92
CA ASN A 166 -5.21 -15.70 -16.58
C ASN A 166 -4.26 -14.99 -15.63
N PHE A 167 -2.95 -15.14 -15.83
CA PHE A 167 -1.95 -14.38 -15.10
C PHE A 167 -1.58 -13.11 -15.87
N THR A 168 -1.92 -11.93 -15.34
CA THR A 168 -1.66 -10.64 -16.03
C THR A 168 -0.54 -9.84 -15.36
N SER A 169 -0.10 -8.75 -15.99
CA SER A 169 0.91 -7.85 -15.41
C SER A 169 0.48 -7.14 -14.13
N ALA A 170 -0.82 -7.11 -13.82
CA ALA A 170 -1.34 -6.61 -12.54
C ALA A 170 -1.17 -7.60 -11.38
N MET A 171 -0.81 -8.86 -11.67
CA MET A 171 -0.71 -9.95 -10.70
C MET A 171 0.75 -10.27 -10.34
N ALA A 172 0.92 -10.94 -9.20
CA ALA A 172 2.20 -11.53 -8.80
C ALA A 172 1.95 -12.87 -8.13
N LEU A 173 2.79 -13.87 -8.41
CA LEU A 173 2.91 -15.01 -7.50
C LEU A 173 3.93 -14.66 -6.43
N VAL A 174 3.64 -14.95 -5.16
CA VAL A 174 4.56 -14.70 -4.04
C VAL A 174 4.84 -16.02 -3.33
N SER A 175 6.11 -16.34 -3.11
CA SER A 175 6.49 -17.58 -2.43
C SER A 175 5.93 -17.64 -0.99
N PRO A 176 5.73 -18.83 -0.41
CA PRO A 176 5.18 -18.96 0.94
C PRO A 176 5.97 -18.23 2.04
N ASN A 177 7.29 -18.05 1.86
CA ASN A 177 8.15 -17.30 2.77
C ASN A 177 8.19 -15.78 2.48
N GLY A 178 7.50 -15.30 1.44
CA GLY A 178 7.43 -13.90 1.05
C GLY A 178 8.74 -13.31 0.50
N LEU A 179 9.73 -14.14 0.20
CA LEU A 179 11.05 -13.69 -0.26
C LEU A 179 11.18 -13.62 -1.77
N TYR A 180 10.32 -14.33 -2.51
CA TYR A 180 10.41 -14.43 -3.96
C TYR A 180 9.07 -14.09 -4.60
N SER A 181 9.13 -13.50 -5.80
CA SER A 181 7.92 -13.23 -6.58
C SER A 181 8.11 -13.47 -8.06
N MET A 182 7.05 -13.92 -8.74
CA MET A 182 6.96 -13.98 -10.20
C MET A 182 6.08 -12.85 -10.73
N ARG A 183 6.52 -12.14 -11.78
CA ARG A 183 5.74 -11.08 -12.45
C ARG A 183 5.96 -11.09 -13.95
N LEU A 184 4.99 -10.55 -14.69
CA LEU A 184 5.13 -10.29 -16.13
C LEU A 184 5.74 -8.91 -16.38
N GLY A 185 6.75 -8.86 -17.23
CA GLY A 185 7.29 -7.64 -17.80
C GLY A 185 6.66 -7.30 -19.15
N SER A 186 7.30 -6.38 -19.87
CA SER A 186 6.88 -5.94 -21.22
C SER A 186 7.02 -7.00 -22.30
N ASP A 187 7.80 -8.06 -22.09
CA ASP A 187 8.12 -9.08 -23.10
C ASP A 187 8.67 -10.36 -22.46
N PHE A 188 8.53 -10.51 -21.15
CA PHE A 188 9.13 -11.61 -20.40
C PHE A 188 8.36 -12.00 -19.15
N ILE A 189 8.61 -13.21 -18.66
CA ILE A 189 8.30 -13.65 -17.30
C ILE A 189 9.57 -13.50 -16.45
N GLY A 190 9.44 -12.88 -15.29
CA GLY A 190 10.57 -12.62 -14.38
C GLY A 190 10.34 -13.19 -12.99
N LEU A 191 11.41 -13.76 -12.41
CA LEU A 191 11.48 -14.08 -10.98
C LEU A 191 12.39 -13.10 -10.25
N TYR A 192 11.92 -12.66 -9.09
CA TYR A 192 12.51 -11.57 -8.31
C TYR A 192 12.71 -11.98 -6.86
N ALA A 193 13.88 -11.70 -6.30
CA ALA A 193 14.20 -11.88 -4.90
C ALA A 193 14.07 -10.55 -4.14
N LYS A 194 13.39 -10.57 -3.00
CA LYS A 194 13.25 -9.39 -2.13
C LYS A 194 14.59 -9.10 -1.44
N VAL A 195 15.22 -7.99 -1.81
CA VAL A 195 16.51 -7.54 -1.25
C VAL A 195 16.27 -6.60 -0.07
N SER A 196 15.34 -5.67 -0.23
CA SER A 196 14.86 -4.77 0.83
C SER A 196 13.34 -4.55 0.67
N GLU A 197 12.74 -3.71 1.51
CA GLU A 197 11.33 -3.34 1.32
C GLU A 197 11.11 -2.49 0.06
N GLU A 198 12.16 -1.82 -0.43
CA GLU A 198 12.12 -0.88 -1.57
C GLU A 198 12.84 -1.42 -2.82
N SER A 199 13.52 -2.57 -2.73
CA SER A 199 14.30 -3.12 -3.84
C SER A 199 14.12 -4.62 -4.00
N GLN A 200 13.94 -5.03 -5.26
CA GLN A 200 13.87 -6.42 -5.69
C GLN A 200 14.95 -6.68 -6.75
N GLN A 201 15.61 -7.83 -6.67
CA GLN A 201 16.65 -8.25 -7.60
C GLN A 201 16.13 -9.32 -8.54
N PHE A 202 16.34 -9.12 -9.83
CA PHE A 202 16.04 -10.10 -10.86
C PHE A 202 17.00 -11.29 -10.77
N TYR A 203 16.48 -12.52 -10.83
CA TYR A 203 17.33 -13.72 -10.85
C TYR A 203 16.96 -14.74 -11.93
N TRP A 204 15.79 -14.65 -12.56
CA TRP A 204 15.48 -15.54 -13.69
C TRP A 204 14.56 -14.83 -14.66
N LYS A 205 14.90 -14.86 -15.95
CA LYS A 205 14.16 -14.20 -17.05
C LYS A 205 13.87 -15.20 -18.14
N HIS A 206 12.62 -15.22 -18.60
CA HIS A 206 12.24 -15.86 -19.84
C HIS A 206 11.58 -14.86 -20.78
N SER A 207 12.25 -14.53 -21.89
CA SER A 207 11.79 -13.48 -22.82
C SER A 207 11.16 -14.11 -24.06
N ALA A 208 10.11 -13.51 -24.60
CA ALA A 208 9.48 -13.97 -25.82
C ALA A 208 10.46 -13.87 -27.00
N LEU A 209 10.61 -14.95 -27.77
CA LEU A 209 11.52 -14.97 -28.93
C LEU A 209 10.97 -14.12 -30.09
N GLN A 210 11.67 -13.03 -30.41
CA GLN A 210 11.33 -12.08 -31.50
C GLN A 210 11.17 -12.75 -32.88
N ALA A 211 11.76 -13.93 -33.11
CA ALA A 211 11.74 -14.62 -34.39
C ALA A 211 10.37 -15.23 -34.78
N LYS A 212 9.39 -15.33 -33.86
CA LYS A 212 8.08 -15.97 -34.11
C LYS A 212 6.86 -15.09 -33.91
N ALA A 213 7.00 -13.91 -33.31
CA ALA A 213 5.89 -13.01 -33.06
C ALA A 213 6.18 -11.63 -33.65
N LYS A 214 5.23 -11.07 -34.41
CA LYS A 214 5.16 -9.62 -34.62
C LYS A 214 4.78 -8.99 -33.27
N VAL A 215 5.76 -8.91 -32.36
CA VAL A 215 5.60 -8.20 -31.10
C VAL A 215 5.30 -6.76 -31.47
N LYS A 216 4.08 -6.30 -31.19
CA LYS A 216 3.78 -4.88 -31.34
C LYS A 216 4.58 -4.13 -30.26
N ASP A 217 5.49 -3.27 -30.69
CA ASP A 217 6.23 -2.39 -29.79
C ASP A 217 5.27 -1.63 -28.87
N GLY A 218 5.53 -1.68 -27.57
CA GLY A 218 4.70 -1.07 -26.54
C GLY A 218 3.44 -1.84 -26.12
N ALA A 219 3.19 -3.05 -26.64
CA ALA A 219 1.97 -3.81 -26.31
C ALA A 219 2.19 -5.07 -25.45
N GLY A 220 3.44 -5.56 -25.29
CA GLY A 220 3.86 -6.68 -24.43
C GLY A 220 3.03 -7.98 -24.29
N PRO A 221 3.44 -8.97 -23.47
CA PRO A 221 2.62 -10.08 -23.06
C PRO A 221 1.70 -9.56 -21.97
N ILE A 222 0.43 -9.43 -22.31
CA ILE A 222 -0.59 -8.96 -21.39
C ILE A 222 -1.02 -10.12 -20.46
N LEU A 223 -0.68 -11.36 -20.84
CA LEU A 223 -1.22 -12.57 -20.25
C LEU A 223 -0.24 -13.76 -20.33
N ALA A 224 -0.10 -14.52 -19.24
CA ALA A 224 0.45 -15.86 -19.21
C ALA A 224 -0.61 -16.86 -18.73
N ARG A 225 -0.65 -18.06 -19.31
CA ARG A 225 -1.65 -19.08 -18.98
C ARG A 225 -1.09 -20.48 -19.14
N ILE A 226 -1.36 -21.35 -18.18
CA ILE A 226 -1.06 -22.79 -18.27
C ILE A 226 -2.06 -23.42 -19.23
N ASN A 227 -1.54 -24.11 -20.24
CA ASN A 227 -2.33 -24.84 -21.22
C ASN A 227 -2.38 -26.34 -20.85
N PRO A 228 -3.55 -27.01 -21.02
CA PRO A 228 -3.68 -28.44 -20.77
C PRO A 228 -2.70 -29.32 -21.55
N ASN A 229 -2.19 -28.84 -22.68
CA ASN A 229 -1.18 -29.53 -23.49
C ASN A 229 0.25 -29.49 -22.89
N GLY A 230 0.40 -29.10 -21.62
CA GLY A 230 1.66 -29.20 -20.88
C GLY A 230 2.64 -28.06 -21.16
N TYR A 231 2.18 -26.81 -21.17
CA TYR A 231 3.07 -25.65 -21.29
C TYR A 231 2.49 -24.40 -20.62
N LEU A 232 3.36 -23.47 -20.25
CA LEU A 232 3.00 -22.09 -19.90
C LEU A 232 3.15 -21.20 -21.14
N GLY A 233 2.02 -20.70 -21.65
CA GLY A 233 2.02 -19.83 -22.83
C GLY A 233 2.05 -18.35 -22.44
N MET A 234 2.82 -17.55 -23.18
CA MET A 234 2.77 -16.08 -23.14
C MET A 234 1.91 -15.57 -24.30
N TYR A 235 0.99 -14.63 -24.03
CA TYR A 235 0.00 -14.14 -24.97
C TYR A 235 -0.03 -12.61 -25.00
N GLN A 236 -0.17 -12.04 -26.19
CA GLN A 236 -0.29 -10.60 -26.43
C GLN A 236 -1.70 -10.22 -26.92
N THR A 237 -2.18 -10.88 -27.98
CA THR A 237 -3.55 -10.71 -28.51
C THR A 237 -4.06 -12.04 -29.09
N GLY A 238 -5.25 -12.50 -28.69
CA GLY A 238 -5.87 -13.72 -29.21
C GLY A 238 -5.51 -15.00 -28.44
N SER A 239 -5.65 -16.15 -29.10
CA SER A 239 -5.53 -17.49 -28.50
C SER A 239 -4.21 -18.22 -28.81
N ILE A 240 -3.33 -17.63 -29.62
CA ILE A 240 -2.05 -18.23 -30.01
C ILE A 240 -0.96 -17.60 -29.14
N PRO A 241 -0.14 -18.41 -28.44
CA PRO A 241 0.95 -17.87 -27.64
C PRO A 241 2.05 -17.31 -28.54
N ILE A 242 2.61 -16.17 -28.15
CA ILE A 242 3.80 -15.57 -28.80
C ILE A 242 5.06 -16.36 -28.45
N ASP A 243 5.04 -17.06 -27.32
CA ASP A 243 6.12 -17.90 -26.84
C ASP A 243 5.59 -18.92 -25.81
N VAL A 244 6.29 -20.05 -25.64
CA VAL A 244 5.84 -21.16 -24.79
C VAL A 244 6.99 -21.73 -23.97
N GLU A 245 6.75 -21.88 -22.67
CA GLU A 245 7.60 -22.64 -21.75
C GLU A 245 7.04 -24.06 -21.64
N ALA A 246 7.71 -25.01 -22.30
CA ALA A 246 7.27 -26.39 -22.38
C ALA A 246 7.53 -27.15 -21.07
N PHE A 247 6.54 -27.89 -20.61
CA PHE A 247 6.69 -28.81 -19.49
C PHE A 247 7.09 -30.21 -19.99
N ASN A 248 7.42 -31.12 -19.07
CA ASN A 248 7.80 -32.50 -19.41
C ASN A 248 6.67 -33.27 -20.12
N SER A 249 5.42 -32.85 -19.93
CA SER A 249 4.25 -33.40 -20.62
C SER A 249 3.89 -32.68 -21.92
N PHE A 250 4.68 -31.71 -22.39
CA PHE A 250 4.38 -30.95 -23.60
C PHE A 250 4.14 -31.88 -24.81
N GLN A 251 3.04 -31.63 -25.54
CA GLN A 251 2.59 -32.43 -26.70
C GLN A 251 2.28 -33.90 -26.40
N ARG A 252 2.17 -34.27 -25.12
CA ARG A 252 1.65 -35.57 -24.69
C ARG A 252 0.24 -35.32 -24.17
N PRO A 253 -0.79 -36.07 -24.59
CA PRO A 253 -2.12 -35.92 -24.02
C PRO A 253 -2.04 -36.24 -22.53
N VAL A 254 -2.38 -35.25 -21.71
CA VAL A 254 -2.37 -35.37 -20.26
C VAL A 254 -3.80 -35.37 -19.77
N ASN A 255 -4.20 -36.44 -19.10
CA ASN A 255 -5.47 -36.49 -18.38
C ASN A 255 -5.18 -36.15 -16.91
N GLY A 256 -5.15 -34.86 -16.58
CA GLY A 256 -4.75 -34.41 -15.26
C GLY A 256 -4.85 -32.90 -15.09
N LEU A 257 -4.72 -32.43 -13.86
CA LEU A 257 -4.70 -30.99 -13.53
C LEU A 257 -3.26 -30.50 -13.48
N LEU A 258 -2.98 -29.40 -14.19
CA LEU A 258 -1.68 -28.73 -14.14
C LEU A 258 -1.75 -27.50 -13.22
N ILE A 259 -0.74 -27.37 -12.37
CA ILE A 259 -0.50 -26.16 -11.56
C ILE A 259 0.95 -25.73 -11.67
N LEU A 260 1.20 -24.45 -11.47
CA LEU A 260 2.53 -23.85 -11.41
C LEU A 260 2.68 -23.10 -10.10
N ARG A 261 3.73 -23.39 -9.33
CA ARG A 261 3.94 -22.84 -7.99
C ARG A 261 5.29 -22.18 -7.86
N LEU A 262 5.31 -21.02 -7.22
CA LEU A 262 6.54 -20.39 -6.77
C LEU A 262 6.88 -20.90 -5.37
N GLU A 263 7.97 -21.65 -5.29
CA GLU A 263 8.39 -22.37 -4.09
C GLU A 263 9.23 -21.49 -3.15
N SER A 264 9.40 -21.96 -1.91
CA SER A 264 10.13 -21.22 -0.87
C SER A 264 11.64 -21.10 -1.12
N ASP A 265 12.21 -21.87 -2.05
CA ASP A 265 13.59 -21.73 -2.51
C ASP A 265 13.74 -20.72 -3.68
N GLY A 266 12.63 -20.15 -4.15
CA GLY A 266 12.58 -19.23 -5.27
C GLY A 266 12.46 -19.92 -6.63
N ASN A 267 12.31 -21.24 -6.70
CA ASN A 267 12.10 -21.90 -7.99
C ASN A 267 10.63 -21.88 -8.40
N LEU A 268 10.38 -21.81 -9.70
CA LEU A 268 9.06 -21.95 -10.28
C LEU A 268 8.89 -23.39 -10.78
N ARG A 269 7.98 -24.14 -10.14
CA ARG A 269 7.78 -25.57 -10.39
C ARG A 269 6.37 -25.85 -10.89
N GLY A 270 6.27 -26.63 -11.96
CA GLY A 270 5.00 -27.12 -12.48
C GLY A 270 4.74 -28.53 -11.97
N TYR A 271 3.52 -28.78 -11.52
CA TYR A 271 3.08 -30.08 -11.03
C TYR A 271 1.90 -30.58 -11.84
N LEU A 272 1.91 -31.87 -12.13
CA LEU A 272 0.83 -32.57 -12.81
C LEU A 272 0.18 -33.55 -11.83
N TRP A 273 -1.14 -33.45 -11.69
CA TRP A 273 -1.94 -34.45 -11.02
C TRP A 273 -2.25 -35.63 -11.95
N ASP A 274 -1.79 -36.83 -11.60
CA ASP A 274 -2.00 -38.04 -12.41
C ASP A 274 -3.22 -38.89 -11.99
N GLY A 275 -4.01 -38.39 -11.03
CA GLY A 275 -5.10 -39.14 -10.39
C GLY A 275 -4.75 -39.73 -9.02
N SER A 276 -3.46 -39.79 -8.67
CA SER A 276 -2.98 -40.38 -7.41
C SER A 276 -2.02 -39.48 -6.63
N HIS A 277 -1.07 -38.83 -7.30
CA HIS A 277 -0.10 -37.94 -6.68
C HIS A 277 0.25 -36.77 -7.61
N TRP A 278 0.80 -35.72 -7.02
CA TRP A 278 1.33 -34.57 -7.76
C TRP A 278 2.78 -34.85 -8.15
N ALA A 279 3.03 -35.03 -9.44
CA ALA A 279 4.36 -35.27 -9.99
C ALA A 279 4.99 -33.97 -10.51
N LEU A 280 6.29 -33.77 -10.25
CA LEU A 280 7.05 -32.65 -10.81
C LEU A 280 7.08 -32.78 -12.34
N ASN A 281 6.55 -31.77 -13.02
CA ASN A 281 6.41 -31.74 -14.48
C ASN A 281 7.21 -30.62 -15.13
N TYR A 282 7.58 -29.58 -14.38
CA TYR A 282 8.42 -28.48 -14.86
C TYR A 282 9.24 -27.89 -13.72
N GLU A 283 10.42 -27.41 -14.05
CA GLU A 283 11.28 -26.65 -13.14
C GLU A 283 12.04 -25.60 -13.94
N ALA A 284 11.87 -24.32 -13.58
CA ALA A 284 12.48 -23.19 -14.28
C ALA A 284 14.00 -23.13 -14.10
N ILE A 285 14.48 -23.50 -12.91
CA ILE A 285 15.90 -23.51 -12.54
C ILE A 285 16.30 -24.94 -12.15
N ARG A 286 17.02 -25.64 -13.02
CA ARG A 286 17.40 -27.05 -12.78
C ARG A 286 18.65 -27.19 -11.93
N GLU A 287 19.61 -26.31 -12.14
CA GLU A 287 20.89 -26.35 -11.42
C GLU A 287 20.71 -25.71 -10.03
N THR A 288 21.06 -26.45 -8.98
CA THR A 288 20.85 -25.99 -7.60
C THR A 288 21.63 -24.71 -7.30
N CYS A 289 22.83 -24.54 -7.86
CA CYS A 289 23.64 -23.34 -7.66
C CYS A 289 23.13 -22.11 -8.41
N ASP A 290 22.20 -22.30 -9.36
CA ASP A 290 21.47 -21.22 -10.02
C ASP A 290 20.22 -20.82 -9.23
N LEU A 291 20.00 -21.32 -8.02
CA LEU A 291 18.97 -20.78 -7.14
C LEU A 291 19.48 -19.52 -6.43
N PRO A 292 18.58 -18.59 -6.03
CA PRO A 292 18.99 -17.34 -5.40
C PRO A 292 19.66 -17.50 -4.02
N ASN A 293 19.40 -18.60 -3.29
CA ASN A 293 19.97 -18.82 -1.96
C ASN A 293 20.09 -20.31 -1.55
N PRO A 294 20.78 -21.17 -2.31
CA PRO A 294 20.88 -22.60 -2.01
C PRO A 294 21.80 -22.90 -0.80
N CYS A 295 22.76 -22.02 -0.51
CA CYS A 295 23.80 -22.27 0.50
C CYS A 295 23.78 -21.31 1.70
N GLY A 296 22.86 -20.34 1.74
CA GLY A 296 22.81 -19.33 2.80
C GLY A 296 23.75 -18.13 2.56
N PRO A 297 23.86 -17.21 3.54
CA PRO A 297 24.60 -15.96 3.42
C PRO A 297 26.12 -16.14 3.43
N TYR A 298 26.82 -15.34 2.62
CA TYR A 298 28.28 -15.38 2.43
C TYR A 298 28.84 -16.78 2.07
N SER A 299 28.01 -17.57 1.39
CA SER A 299 28.36 -18.92 0.94
C SER A 299 28.74 -18.95 -0.54
N LEU A 300 29.49 -19.97 -0.92
CA LEU A 300 29.92 -20.29 -2.28
C LEU A 300 29.30 -21.64 -2.67
N CYS A 301 28.50 -21.67 -3.73
CA CYS A 301 27.91 -22.89 -4.29
C CYS A 301 28.71 -23.31 -5.52
N THR A 302 29.29 -24.51 -5.48
CA THR A 302 30.02 -25.07 -6.62
C THR A 302 29.24 -26.27 -7.17
N PRO A 303 28.83 -26.26 -8.45
CA PRO A 303 28.13 -27.39 -9.07
C PRO A 303 28.88 -28.71 -8.83
N GLY A 304 28.16 -29.74 -8.39
CA GLY A 304 28.71 -31.06 -8.06
C GLY A 304 29.51 -31.16 -6.75
N SER A 305 30.04 -30.04 -6.22
CA SER A 305 30.83 -30.02 -4.97
C SER A 305 30.06 -29.49 -3.75
N GLY A 306 28.90 -28.87 -3.97
CA GLY A 306 28.01 -28.39 -2.91
C GLY A 306 28.40 -27.02 -2.34
N CYS A 307 28.01 -26.77 -1.10
CA CYS A 307 28.17 -25.48 -0.42
C CYS A 307 29.47 -25.39 0.38
N SER A 308 30.17 -24.26 0.26
CA SER A 308 31.37 -23.89 1.05
C SER A 308 31.30 -22.42 1.47
N CYS A 309 32.20 -21.93 2.34
CA CYS A 309 32.27 -20.51 2.68
C CYS A 309 33.24 -19.75 1.77
N ILE A 310 32.92 -18.49 1.49
CA ILE A 310 33.79 -17.59 0.72
C ILE A 310 35.15 -17.39 1.43
N ASP A 311 35.19 -17.44 2.77
CA ASP A 311 36.40 -17.26 3.57
C ASP A 311 37.22 -18.56 3.80
N ASN A 312 37.01 -19.59 2.97
CA ASN A 312 37.68 -20.89 3.03
C ASN A 312 37.42 -21.70 4.33
N ARG A 313 36.44 -21.32 5.15
CA ARG A 313 35.98 -22.13 6.27
C ARG A 313 35.07 -23.26 5.78
N THR A 314 35.23 -24.45 6.36
CA THR A 314 34.58 -25.69 5.92
C THR A 314 33.25 -25.98 6.62
N VAL A 315 32.70 -25.05 7.40
CA VAL A 315 31.48 -25.30 8.17
C VAL A 315 30.25 -24.86 7.38
N ILE A 316 29.44 -25.82 6.97
CA ILE A 316 28.13 -25.61 6.33
C ILE A 316 27.19 -24.94 7.35
N GLY A 317 26.65 -23.76 7.00
CA GLY A 317 25.57 -23.10 7.74
C GLY A 317 25.99 -21.93 8.66
N GLU A 318 27.27 -21.69 8.89
CA GLU A 318 27.76 -20.56 9.71
C GLU A 318 28.99 -19.89 9.09
N CYS A 319 28.87 -19.44 7.82
CA CYS A 319 29.86 -18.57 7.20
C CYS A 319 29.81 -17.18 7.88
N THR A 320 30.42 -17.08 9.07
CA THR A 320 30.53 -15.91 9.98
C THR A 320 29.23 -15.46 10.66
N HIS A 321 29.33 -15.04 11.94
CA HIS A 321 28.27 -14.33 12.69
C HIS A 321 28.11 -12.89 12.18
N ALA A 322 27.99 -12.71 10.86
CA ALA A 322 27.68 -11.43 10.26
C ALA A 322 26.24 -11.05 10.65
N ALA A 323 26.07 -9.90 11.30
CA ALA A 323 24.75 -9.38 11.59
C ALA A 323 23.95 -9.31 10.29
N SER A 324 22.81 -9.99 10.25
CA SER A 324 21.84 -10.03 9.13
C SER A 324 21.12 -8.69 8.94
N SER A 325 21.79 -7.57 9.20
CA SER A 325 21.22 -6.24 9.13
C SER A 325 21.42 -5.68 7.72
N PRO A 326 20.36 -5.29 7.01
CA PRO A 326 20.42 -4.64 5.70
C PRO A 326 20.90 -3.17 5.79
N ALA A 327 21.69 -2.83 6.81
CA ALA A 327 22.19 -1.48 6.97
C ALA A 327 23.26 -1.17 5.91
N ASP A 328 23.43 0.10 5.57
CA ASP A 328 24.52 0.56 4.73
C ASP A 328 25.86 0.54 5.50
N PHE A 329 26.97 0.61 4.77
CA PHE A 329 28.32 0.66 5.34
C PHE A 329 28.79 2.10 5.63
N CYS A 330 27.88 3.07 5.69
CA CYS A 330 28.19 4.50 5.90
C CYS A 330 28.23 4.91 7.38
N ASP A 331 27.73 4.05 8.29
CA ASP A 331 27.69 4.37 9.71
C ASP A 331 29.06 4.20 10.37
N LYS A 332 29.51 5.21 11.13
CA LYS A 332 30.85 5.25 11.75
C LYS A 332 31.06 4.17 12.82
N THR A 333 30.00 3.47 13.22
CA THR A 333 30.04 2.39 14.20
C THR A 333 30.13 0.98 13.58
N THR A 334 30.04 0.86 12.26
CA THR A 334 30.09 -0.44 11.56
C THR A 334 31.50 -0.74 11.02
N GLU A 335 32.30 -1.46 11.79
CA GLU A 335 33.52 -2.09 11.28
C GLU A 335 33.16 -3.29 10.38
N PHE A 336 33.75 -3.35 9.18
CA PHE A 336 33.63 -4.48 8.27
C PHE A 336 35.00 -5.07 7.95
N LYS A 337 35.04 -6.41 7.88
CA LYS A 337 36.17 -7.18 7.41
C LYS A 337 36.06 -7.40 5.90
N VAL A 338 37.18 -7.33 5.20
CA VAL A 338 37.26 -7.67 3.78
C VAL A 338 37.63 -9.15 3.61
N VAL A 339 36.91 -9.84 2.72
CA VAL A 339 37.22 -11.20 2.26
C VAL A 339 37.44 -11.17 0.75
N ARG A 340 38.52 -11.79 0.29
CA ARG A 340 38.83 -11.93 -1.14
C ARG A 340 38.85 -13.40 -1.55
N ARG A 341 38.39 -13.70 -2.75
CA ARG A 341 38.24 -15.08 -3.25
C ARG A 341 38.48 -15.14 -4.76
N ASP A 342 39.32 -16.06 -5.21
CA ASP A 342 39.43 -16.46 -6.62
C ASP A 342 38.41 -17.57 -6.96
N GLY A 343 38.12 -17.74 -8.25
CA GLY A 343 37.16 -18.75 -8.70
C GLY A 343 35.72 -18.46 -8.28
N VAL A 344 35.32 -17.19 -8.27
CA VAL A 344 33.97 -16.77 -7.87
C VAL A 344 33.30 -15.92 -8.94
N GLU A 345 32.01 -16.17 -9.18
CA GLU A 345 31.18 -15.42 -10.12
C GLU A 345 29.87 -14.99 -9.46
N VAL A 346 29.28 -13.88 -9.94
CA VAL A 346 27.94 -13.48 -9.52
C VAL A 346 26.89 -14.43 -10.13
N PRO A 347 25.91 -14.92 -9.35
CA PRO A 347 24.76 -15.63 -9.91
C PRO A 347 24.04 -14.74 -10.93
N PHE A 348 23.51 -15.34 -12.00
CA PHE A 348 22.69 -14.65 -13.00
C PHE A 348 23.35 -13.42 -13.63
N LYS A 349 24.68 -13.46 -13.83
CA LYS A 349 25.47 -12.35 -14.38
C LYS A 349 24.92 -11.74 -15.66
N GLU A 350 24.25 -12.54 -16.49
CA GLU A 350 23.61 -12.13 -17.75
C GLU A 350 22.48 -11.11 -17.54
N LEU A 351 21.94 -11.05 -16.32
CA LEU A 351 20.88 -10.14 -15.90
C LEU A 351 21.42 -8.96 -15.07
N MET A 352 22.72 -8.90 -14.81
CA MET A 352 23.36 -7.86 -14.01
C MET A 352 24.09 -6.85 -14.88
N ASP A 353 23.97 -5.57 -14.53
CA ASP A 353 24.80 -4.52 -15.09
C ASP A 353 26.27 -4.73 -14.69
N HIS A 354 27.18 -4.47 -15.62
CA HIS A 354 28.61 -4.49 -15.39
C HIS A 354 29.25 -3.20 -15.87
N LYS A 355 30.44 -2.91 -15.34
CA LYS A 355 31.30 -1.84 -15.82
C LYS A 355 32.63 -2.43 -16.26
N THR A 356 33.30 -1.79 -17.20
CA THR A 356 34.64 -2.20 -17.61
C THR A 356 35.67 -1.39 -16.83
N THR A 357 36.57 -2.06 -16.12
CA THR A 357 37.67 -1.44 -15.38
C THR A 357 39.01 -1.96 -15.87
N SER A 358 40.06 -1.17 -15.65
CA SER A 358 41.42 -1.51 -16.09
C SER A 358 42.13 -2.51 -15.17
N SER A 359 41.65 -2.65 -13.93
CA SER A 359 42.23 -3.55 -12.93
C SER A 359 41.21 -3.99 -11.87
N LEU A 360 41.57 -5.03 -11.10
CA LEU A 360 40.82 -5.43 -9.90
C LEU A 360 40.76 -4.29 -8.87
N GLY A 361 41.87 -3.56 -8.68
CA GLY A 361 41.95 -2.49 -7.67
C GLY A 361 40.92 -1.39 -7.91
N GLU A 362 40.74 -0.99 -9.17
CA GLU A 362 39.72 -0.03 -9.57
C GLU A 362 38.30 -0.55 -9.30
N CYS A 363 38.03 -1.82 -9.61
CA CYS A 363 36.73 -2.45 -9.31
C CYS A 363 36.45 -2.52 -7.79
N GLU A 364 37.47 -2.81 -6.97
CA GLU A 364 37.36 -2.80 -5.52
C GLU A 364 37.08 -1.39 -4.98
N GLU A 365 37.79 -0.37 -5.45
CA GLU A 365 37.64 1.03 -5.02
C GLU A 365 36.22 1.54 -5.27
N MET A 366 35.64 1.21 -6.43
CA MET A 366 34.24 1.52 -6.73
C MET A 366 33.25 0.93 -5.73
N CYS A 367 33.55 -0.25 -5.19
CA CYS A 367 32.73 -0.84 -4.13
C CYS A 367 33.02 -0.18 -2.77
N VAL A 368 34.27 0.15 -2.46
CA VAL A 368 34.66 0.84 -1.23
C VAL A 368 33.89 2.17 -1.10
N ASP A 369 33.85 2.95 -2.17
CA ASP A 369 33.21 4.27 -2.21
C ASP A 369 31.68 4.21 -2.21
N ASN A 370 31.10 3.03 -2.45
CA ASN A 370 29.66 2.82 -2.44
C ASN A 370 29.21 2.17 -1.12
N CYS A 371 28.54 2.94 -0.28
CA CYS A 371 28.00 2.48 1.01
C CYS A 371 26.94 1.37 0.90
N LYS A 372 26.33 1.17 -0.28
CA LYS A 372 25.39 0.07 -0.54
C LYS A 372 26.07 -1.18 -1.13
N CYS A 373 27.34 -1.10 -1.48
CA CYS A 373 28.08 -2.22 -2.07
C CYS A 373 28.58 -3.20 -0.99
N PHE A 374 28.05 -4.42 -1.03
CA PHE A 374 28.46 -5.54 -0.18
C PHE A 374 29.64 -6.32 -0.77
N GLY A 375 29.90 -6.22 -2.06
CA GLY A 375 31.04 -6.82 -2.71
C GLY A 375 31.15 -6.49 -4.19
N ALA A 376 32.26 -6.86 -4.80
CA ALA A 376 32.53 -6.71 -6.22
C ALA A 376 33.13 -8.00 -6.78
N VAL A 377 32.79 -8.34 -8.02
CA VAL A 377 33.39 -9.47 -8.74
C VAL A 377 33.97 -8.96 -10.05
N TYR A 378 35.27 -9.17 -10.23
CA TYR A 378 36.06 -8.73 -11.37
C TYR A 378 36.55 -9.93 -12.19
N ASN A 379 36.40 -9.84 -13.51
CA ASN A 379 36.97 -10.81 -14.44
C ASN A 379 38.25 -10.22 -15.07
N ASN A 380 39.40 -10.82 -14.76
CA ASN A 380 40.70 -10.33 -15.24
C ASN A 380 40.92 -10.55 -16.75
N GLY A 381 40.18 -11.47 -17.38
CA GLY A 381 40.24 -11.70 -18.82
C GLY A 381 39.44 -10.69 -19.64
N SER A 382 38.25 -10.29 -19.16
CA SER A 382 37.37 -9.36 -19.89
C SER A 382 37.42 -7.91 -19.39
N GLY A 383 37.94 -7.67 -18.19
CA GLY A 383 37.89 -6.38 -17.50
C GLY A 383 36.52 -6.04 -16.91
N PHE A 384 35.55 -6.98 -16.90
CA PHE A 384 34.22 -6.72 -16.36
C PHE A 384 34.20 -6.74 -14.83
N CYS A 385 33.58 -5.72 -14.27
CA CYS A 385 33.37 -5.50 -12.85
C CYS A 385 31.87 -5.47 -12.54
N TYR A 386 31.42 -6.39 -11.69
CA TYR A 386 30.04 -6.48 -11.21
C TYR A 386 29.99 -6.02 -9.75
N LEU A 387 29.19 -4.99 -9.46
CA LEU A 387 28.99 -4.50 -8.10
C LEU A 387 27.76 -5.16 -7.47
N VAL A 388 27.94 -5.78 -6.32
CA VAL A 388 26.89 -6.46 -5.55
C VAL A 388 26.35 -5.49 -4.50
N ASN A 389 25.31 -4.74 -4.87
CA ASN A 389 24.69 -3.71 -4.04
C ASN A 389 23.57 -4.24 -3.13
N TYR A 390 23.65 -5.51 -2.75
CA TYR A 390 22.66 -6.21 -1.93
C TYR A 390 23.35 -7.21 -1.00
N PRO A 391 22.73 -7.58 0.14
CA PRO A 391 23.31 -8.54 1.06
C PRO A 391 23.66 -9.86 0.36
N ILE A 392 24.93 -10.25 0.45
CA ILE A 392 25.44 -11.45 -0.22
C ILE A 392 24.78 -12.69 0.39
N ARG A 393 23.97 -13.35 -0.44
CA ARG A 393 23.41 -14.67 -0.15
C ARG A 393 24.44 -15.71 -0.57
N THR A 394 24.24 -16.33 -1.72
CA THR A 394 25.14 -17.32 -2.28
C THR A 394 25.84 -16.75 -3.52
N MET A 395 27.14 -17.03 -3.66
CA MET A 395 27.93 -16.75 -4.86
C MET A 395 28.20 -18.05 -5.63
N LEU A 396 28.47 -17.95 -6.92
CA LEU A 396 28.77 -19.12 -7.76
C LEU A 396 30.26 -19.43 -7.72
N GLY A 397 30.61 -20.67 -7.38
CA GLY A 397 31.98 -21.19 -7.47
C GLY A 397 32.28 -21.69 -8.87
N VAL A 398 33.39 -21.25 -9.43
CA VAL A 398 33.85 -21.56 -10.78
C VAL A 398 35.32 -21.95 -10.77
N ALA A 399 35.72 -22.85 -11.67
CA ALA A 399 37.10 -23.33 -11.74
C ALA A 399 38.11 -22.30 -12.30
N ASP A 400 37.62 -21.17 -12.81
CA ASP A 400 38.43 -20.13 -13.44
C ASP A 400 39.03 -19.18 -12.40
N PRO A 401 40.34 -19.23 -12.13
CA PRO A 401 40.98 -18.40 -11.11
C PRO A 401 41.09 -16.93 -11.52
N SER A 402 40.83 -16.59 -12.79
CA SER A 402 40.85 -15.20 -13.28
C SER A 402 39.66 -14.37 -12.81
N LYS A 403 38.65 -15.02 -12.21
CA LYS A 403 37.48 -14.38 -11.62
C LYS A 403 37.69 -14.15 -10.14
N LEU A 404 37.77 -12.89 -9.76
CA LEU A 404 38.23 -12.42 -8.46
C LEU A 404 37.10 -11.67 -7.75
N GLY A 405 36.78 -12.08 -6.54
CA GLY A 405 35.76 -11.47 -5.71
C GLY A 405 36.35 -10.72 -4.52
N TYR A 406 35.76 -9.57 -4.22
CA TYR A 406 35.98 -8.73 -3.06
C TYR A 406 34.66 -8.61 -2.30
N PHE A 407 34.64 -8.88 -0.99
CA PHE A 407 33.40 -8.91 -0.21
C PHE A 407 33.59 -8.23 1.15
N LYS A 408 32.62 -7.39 1.53
CA LYS A 408 32.53 -6.74 2.85
C LYS A 408 31.67 -7.61 3.77
N VAL A 409 32.24 -8.03 4.90
CA VAL A 409 31.60 -8.86 5.93
C VAL A 409 31.57 -8.07 7.24
N ARG A 410 30.40 -7.91 7.86
CA ARG A 410 30.28 -7.19 9.14
C ARG A 410 30.82 -8.04 10.28
N GLU A 411 31.64 -7.47 11.17
CA GLU A 411 32.01 -8.16 12.41
C GLU A 411 30.87 -8.02 13.43
N GLY A 412 30.33 -9.15 13.89
CA GLY A 412 29.47 -9.16 15.07
C GLY A 412 30.28 -8.74 16.29
N VAL A 413 29.74 -7.86 17.13
CA VAL A 413 30.37 -7.37 18.38
C VAL A 413 30.90 -8.56 19.18
N GLY A 414 32.19 -8.83 19.03
CA GLY A 414 32.87 -9.89 19.74
C GLY A 414 32.89 -9.52 21.22
N LYS A 415 32.18 -10.28 22.05
CA LYS A 415 32.43 -10.27 23.49
C LYS A 415 33.93 -10.53 23.69
N LYS A 416 34.65 -9.53 24.19
CA LYS A 416 36.08 -9.61 24.54
C LYS A 416 36.37 -10.93 25.22
N LYS A 417 37.21 -11.76 24.59
CA LYS A 417 37.77 -12.97 25.23
C LYS A 417 38.69 -12.52 26.36
N SER A 418 38.22 -12.63 27.60
CA SER A 418 39.09 -12.62 28.77
C SER A 418 39.86 -13.94 28.78
N ARG A 419 41.18 -13.85 28.71
CA ARG A 419 42.08 -14.88 29.23
C ARG A 419 41.76 -15.12 30.70
N VAL A 420 41.97 -16.36 31.14
CA VAL A 420 42.69 -16.77 32.35
C VAL A 420 42.05 -18.07 32.84
N GLY A 421 42.79 -19.17 32.65
CA GLY A 421 42.64 -20.31 33.53
C GLY A 421 43.22 -19.94 34.89
N LEU A 422 42.42 -20.02 35.94
CA LEU A 422 42.89 -20.46 37.25
C LEU A 422 41.73 -21.13 37.99
N THR A 423 41.79 -22.45 37.92
CA THR A 423 40.80 -23.42 38.34
C THR A 423 40.83 -23.61 39.86
N VAL A 424 39.67 -23.93 40.46
CA VAL A 424 39.43 -24.70 41.70
C VAL A 424 39.17 -23.99 43.05
N GLY A 425 39.42 -22.68 43.25
CA GLY A 425 39.28 -22.09 44.61
C GLY A 425 37.90 -21.58 45.07
N MET A 426 37.02 -21.14 44.16
CA MET A 426 35.86 -20.29 44.54
C MET A 426 34.50 -21.00 44.60
N SER A 427 34.43 -22.28 44.24
CA SER A 427 33.17 -23.02 44.11
C SER A 427 32.43 -23.24 45.44
N LEU A 428 33.12 -23.16 46.58
CA LEU A 428 32.53 -23.42 47.89
C LEU A 428 31.86 -22.18 48.52
N LEU A 429 32.33 -20.98 48.18
CA LEU A 429 31.80 -19.72 48.73
C LEU A 429 30.53 -19.23 47.99
N ALA A 430 30.43 -19.52 46.69
CA ALA A 430 29.28 -19.14 45.87
C ALA A 430 27.99 -19.91 46.25
N VAL A 431 28.11 -21.17 46.68
CA VAL A 431 26.95 -21.98 47.07
C VAL A 431 26.34 -21.50 48.39
N ILE A 432 27.16 -21.07 49.36
CA ILE A 432 26.69 -20.52 50.63
C ILE A 432 26.00 -19.17 50.43
N ALA A 433 26.55 -18.31 49.56
CA ALA A 433 25.94 -17.03 49.22
C ALA A 433 24.60 -17.19 48.47
N LEU A 434 24.48 -18.21 47.61
CA LEU A 434 23.24 -18.49 46.86
C LEU A 434 22.10 -18.94 47.78
N VAL A 435 22.39 -19.77 48.80
CA VAL A 435 21.38 -20.23 49.77
C VAL A 435 20.83 -19.07 50.62
N LEU A 436 21.70 -18.14 51.04
CA LEU A 436 21.30 -16.95 51.80
C LEU A 436 20.50 -15.96 50.94
N MET A 437 20.85 -15.81 49.65
CA MET A 437 20.13 -14.94 48.73
C MET A 437 18.71 -15.47 48.44
N VAL A 438 18.56 -16.78 48.26
CA VAL A 438 17.26 -17.42 48.02
C VAL A 438 16.33 -17.31 49.25
N ALA A 439 16.87 -17.41 50.47
CA ALA A 439 16.11 -17.22 51.70
C ALA A 439 15.58 -15.77 51.85
N MET A 440 16.40 -14.76 51.51
CA MET A 440 15.97 -13.36 51.54
C MET A 440 14.95 -13.03 50.43
N VAL A 441 15.12 -13.62 49.24
CA VAL A 441 14.16 -13.48 48.13
C VAL A 441 12.83 -14.13 48.48
N TYR A 442 12.81 -15.27 49.19
CA TYR A 442 11.57 -15.93 49.61
C TYR A 442 10.77 -15.10 50.62
N VAL A 443 11.44 -14.48 51.60
CA VAL A 443 10.79 -13.58 52.59
C VAL A 443 10.31 -12.29 51.92
N GLY A 444 11.08 -11.74 50.97
CA GLY A 444 10.69 -10.57 50.17
C GLY A 444 9.52 -10.85 49.22
N PHE A 445 9.49 -12.02 48.59
CA PHE A 445 8.43 -12.45 47.68
C PHE A 445 7.10 -12.71 48.39
N ARG A 446 7.15 -13.14 49.67
CA ARG A 446 5.96 -13.29 50.52
C ARG A 446 5.30 -11.95 50.86
N ASN A 447 6.08 -10.88 51.04
CA ASN A 447 5.57 -9.53 51.33
C ASN A 447 5.22 -8.70 50.08
N TRP A 448 5.80 -9.01 48.92
CA TRP A 448 5.59 -8.27 47.67
C TRP A 448 4.38 -8.74 46.85
N ARG A 449 3.77 -9.88 47.19
CA ARG A 449 2.61 -10.46 46.47
C ARG A 449 1.26 -9.76 46.76
N ARG A 450 1.27 -8.50 47.23
CA ARG A 450 0.05 -7.77 47.58
C ARG A 450 -0.30 -6.56 46.72
N GLU A 451 0.52 -6.08 45.78
CA GLU A 451 0.03 -5.04 44.86
C GLU A 451 0.85 -4.93 43.55
N LYS A 452 0.13 -5.13 42.44
CA LYS A 452 0.34 -4.71 41.04
C LYS A 452 1.75 -4.81 40.40
N ARG A 453 1.80 -5.75 39.44
CA ARG A 453 2.74 -5.95 38.31
C ARG A 453 2.37 -5.01 37.13
N PHE A 454 3.20 -4.54 36.18
CA PHE A 454 4.55 -4.88 35.67
C PHE A 454 5.11 -3.67 34.83
N HIS A 455 6.44 -3.50 34.73
CA HIS A 455 7.18 -2.49 33.93
C HIS A 455 7.75 -3.04 32.58
N PRO A 456 8.20 -2.17 31.64
CA PRO A 456 8.47 -2.46 30.21
C PRO A 456 9.96 -2.39 29.78
N GLN A 457 10.38 -3.17 28.77
CA GLN A 457 11.60 -2.96 27.95
C GLN A 457 11.51 -3.79 26.63
N LEU A 458 10.84 -3.27 25.59
CA LEU A 458 10.75 -3.88 24.24
C LEU A 458 10.27 -2.84 23.19
N SER A 459 10.84 -1.63 23.20
CA SER A 459 10.14 -0.42 22.75
C SER A 459 10.73 0.36 21.56
N ILE A 460 11.72 -0.14 20.80
CA ILE A 460 12.33 0.67 19.71
C ILE A 460 12.15 0.06 18.30
N LEU A 461 12.35 -1.25 18.09
CA LEU A 461 12.11 -1.87 16.77
C LEU A 461 10.62 -2.12 16.45
N ILE A 462 9.81 -2.36 17.50
CA ILE A 462 8.35 -2.40 17.41
C ILE A 462 7.78 -0.99 17.17
N TRP A 463 8.57 0.07 17.45
CA TRP A 463 8.14 1.45 17.30
C TRP A 463 8.06 1.84 15.83
N HIS A 464 9.10 1.68 15.00
CA HIS A 464 9.06 2.11 13.59
C HIS A 464 8.07 1.36 12.69
N ARG A 465 7.89 0.03 12.86
CA ARG A 465 6.91 -0.75 12.09
C ARG A 465 5.46 -0.53 12.56
N ARG A 466 5.25 -0.25 13.86
CA ARG A 466 3.97 0.30 14.34
C ARG A 466 3.76 1.74 13.87
N TYR A 467 4.80 2.57 13.81
CA TYR A 467 4.70 4.00 13.48
C TYR A 467 4.31 4.19 12.01
N SER A 468 4.83 3.39 11.08
CA SER A 468 4.44 3.42 9.66
C SER A 468 2.99 2.96 9.44
N ILE A 469 2.56 1.84 10.05
CA ILE A 469 1.16 1.36 9.96
C ILE A 469 0.18 2.31 10.68
N ILE A 470 0.55 2.86 11.85
CA ILE A 470 -0.25 3.86 12.58
C ILE A 470 -0.41 5.12 11.73
N ARG A 471 0.65 5.58 11.05
CA ARG A 471 0.59 6.76 10.17
C ARG A 471 -0.34 6.54 8.99
N THR A 472 -0.34 5.37 8.34
CA THR A 472 -1.29 5.07 7.25
C THR A 472 -2.75 5.14 7.74
N TYR A 473 -3.08 4.54 8.89
CA TYR A 473 -4.44 4.63 9.42
C TYR A 473 -4.81 6.06 9.86
N GLU A 474 -3.88 6.81 10.43
CA GLU A 474 -4.09 8.22 10.79
C GLU A 474 -4.38 9.07 9.54
N LEU A 475 -3.62 8.87 8.46
CA LEU A 475 -3.85 9.55 7.17
C LEU A 475 -5.25 9.26 6.63
N ILE A 476 -5.64 7.98 6.57
CA ILE A 476 -6.96 7.56 6.07
C ILE A 476 -8.08 8.13 6.95
N ALA A 477 -7.92 8.06 8.27
CA ALA A 477 -8.91 8.58 9.21
C ALA A 477 -9.07 10.10 9.10
N ASN A 478 -7.96 10.84 9.00
CA ASN A 478 -7.99 12.31 8.87
C ASN A 478 -8.55 12.75 7.50
N ALA A 479 -8.20 12.05 6.41
CA ALA A 479 -8.74 12.33 5.08
C ALA A 479 -10.25 12.07 5.03
N ALA A 480 -10.71 10.94 5.58
CA ALA A 480 -12.14 10.64 5.72
C ALA A 480 -12.86 11.66 6.63
N TYR A 481 -12.24 12.08 7.73
CA TYR A 481 -12.79 13.10 8.63
C TYR A 481 -12.98 14.45 7.91
N ILE A 482 -12.01 14.87 7.09
CA ILE A 482 -12.15 16.08 6.29
C ILE A 482 -13.37 16.00 5.36
N GLY A 483 -13.62 14.81 4.80
CA GLY A 483 -14.78 14.50 3.96
C GLY A 483 -16.10 14.27 4.69
N THR A 484 -16.22 14.60 5.98
CA THR A 484 -17.47 14.43 6.76
C THR A 484 -18.63 15.20 6.10
N PRO A 485 -19.78 14.55 5.83
CA PRO A 485 -20.96 15.23 5.29
C PRO A 485 -21.38 16.44 6.14
N GLY A 486 -21.72 17.55 5.50
CA GLY A 486 -22.04 18.80 6.20
C GLY A 486 -20.81 19.62 6.62
N LYS A 487 -19.58 19.20 6.29
CA LYS A 487 -18.36 19.95 6.61
C LYS A 487 -17.49 20.17 5.38
N GLY A 488 -16.65 21.20 5.44
CA GLY A 488 -15.58 21.45 4.46
C GLY A 488 -14.39 22.17 5.06
N ILE A 489 -13.50 22.69 4.21
CA ILE A 489 -12.26 23.33 4.61
C ILE A 489 -12.34 24.86 4.43
N LEU A 490 -11.89 25.60 5.46
CA LEU A 490 -11.53 27.01 5.31
C LEU A 490 -10.07 27.11 4.83
N ALA A 491 -9.84 27.72 3.68
CA ALA A 491 -8.49 28.00 3.19
C ALA A 491 -8.05 29.40 3.67
N ALA A 492 -7.34 29.47 4.79
CA ALA A 492 -6.81 30.70 5.41
C ALA A 492 -5.28 30.77 5.29
N ASP A 493 -4.75 30.23 4.20
CA ASP A 493 -3.33 30.03 3.92
C ASP A 493 -2.74 31.08 2.97
N GLU A 494 -3.37 32.24 2.88
CA GLU A 494 -2.82 33.35 2.11
C GLU A 494 -1.43 33.72 2.64
N SER A 495 -0.44 33.73 1.73
CA SER A 495 0.89 34.25 2.01
C SER A 495 0.82 35.72 2.45
N THR A 496 1.88 36.23 3.08
CA THR A 496 1.96 37.65 3.49
C THR A 496 1.67 38.60 2.33
N GLY A 497 2.15 38.29 1.11
CA GLY A 497 1.85 39.08 -0.08
C GLY A 497 0.39 38.99 -0.51
N THR A 498 -0.18 37.79 -0.50
CA THR A 498 -1.56 37.55 -0.95
C THR A 498 -2.60 38.12 0.01
N ILE A 499 -2.41 38.00 1.31
CA ILE A 499 -3.30 38.65 2.29
C ILE A 499 -3.16 40.17 2.27
N GLY A 500 -1.98 40.70 1.93
CA GLY A 500 -1.78 42.14 1.71
C GLY A 500 -2.71 42.70 0.63
N LYS A 501 -2.84 41.99 -0.50
CA LYS A 501 -3.80 42.37 -1.57
C LYS A 501 -5.25 42.38 -1.08
N ARG A 502 -5.63 41.46 -0.17
CA ARG A 502 -6.96 41.42 0.45
C ARG A 502 -7.18 42.61 1.38
N PHE A 503 -6.18 42.96 2.18
CA PHE A 503 -6.26 44.10 3.11
C PHE A 503 -6.33 45.46 2.40
N VAL A 504 -5.61 45.62 1.28
CA VAL A 504 -5.72 46.82 0.44
C VAL A 504 -7.18 47.06 0.00
N SER A 505 -7.94 46.00 -0.32
CA SER A 505 -9.33 46.15 -0.76
C SER A 505 -10.29 46.69 0.31
N ILE A 506 -9.88 46.66 1.58
CA ILE A 506 -10.65 47.17 2.72
C ILE A 506 -9.89 48.27 3.49
N ASN A 507 -8.85 48.84 2.88
CA ASN A 507 -7.99 49.89 3.46
C ASN A 507 -7.37 49.52 4.83
N VAL A 508 -6.93 48.26 4.97
CA VAL A 508 -6.23 47.77 6.17
C VAL A 508 -4.74 47.62 5.88
N GLU A 509 -3.90 47.95 6.86
CA GLU A 509 -2.44 47.79 6.72
C GLU A 509 -2.01 46.32 6.89
N ASN A 510 -1.06 45.86 6.07
CA ASN A 510 -0.52 44.50 6.14
C ASN A 510 0.59 44.33 7.18
N VAL A 511 0.21 44.42 8.44
CA VAL A 511 1.06 44.12 9.61
C VAL A 511 0.65 42.82 10.28
N GLU A 512 1.58 42.20 11.01
CA GLU A 512 1.36 40.91 11.68
C GLU A 512 0.15 40.94 12.62
N SER A 513 -0.03 42.02 13.37
CA SER A 513 -1.16 42.19 14.29
C SER A 513 -2.51 42.11 13.59
N ASN A 514 -2.64 42.70 12.39
CA ASN A 514 -3.87 42.67 11.60
C ASN A 514 -4.09 41.29 10.96
N ARG A 515 -3.03 40.64 10.48
CA ARG A 515 -3.12 39.25 9.98
C ARG A 515 -3.62 38.33 11.09
N ARG A 516 -2.97 38.37 12.26
CA ARG A 516 -3.37 37.64 13.47
C ARG A 516 -4.82 37.95 13.87
N ALA A 517 -5.24 39.21 13.87
CA ALA A 517 -6.61 39.62 14.23
C ALA A 517 -7.67 39.03 13.28
N LEU A 518 -7.42 39.02 11.98
CA LEU A 518 -8.32 38.36 11.02
C LEU A 518 -8.42 36.85 11.30
N ARG A 519 -7.28 36.17 11.52
CA ARG A 519 -7.28 34.73 11.79
C ARG A 519 -8.00 34.41 13.10
N GLU A 520 -7.76 35.20 14.13
CA GLU A 520 -8.48 35.08 15.40
C GLU A 520 -9.99 35.27 15.22
N LEU A 521 -10.42 36.30 14.49
CA LEU A 521 -11.83 36.54 14.16
C LEU A 521 -12.48 35.30 13.55
N LEU A 522 -11.84 34.71 12.53
CA LEU A 522 -12.35 33.51 11.85
C LEU A 522 -12.40 32.30 12.79
N PHE A 523 -11.33 32.04 13.53
CA PHE A 523 -11.20 30.81 14.33
C PHE A 523 -11.98 30.86 15.64
N THR A 524 -12.34 32.05 16.11
CA THR A 524 -13.12 32.25 17.34
C THR A 524 -14.60 32.55 17.06
N THR A 525 -15.05 32.50 15.80
CA THR A 525 -16.45 32.73 15.45
C THR A 525 -17.36 31.70 16.10
N PRO A 526 -18.29 32.11 17.00
CA PRO A 526 -19.18 31.19 17.68
C PRO A 526 -20.05 30.38 16.69
N GLY A 527 -20.01 29.06 16.81
CA GLY A 527 -20.82 28.15 16.01
C GLY A 527 -20.41 27.99 14.54
N ALA A 528 -19.37 28.68 14.04
CA ALA A 528 -18.94 28.49 12.65
C ALA A 528 -18.14 27.19 12.47
N LEU A 529 -17.27 26.85 13.43
CA LEU A 529 -16.36 25.71 13.32
C LEU A 529 -17.05 24.34 13.28
N GLN A 530 -18.32 24.24 13.67
CA GLN A 530 -19.08 22.99 13.50
C GLN A 530 -19.25 22.59 12.03
N TYR A 531 -19.20 23.56 11.12
CA TYR A 531 -19.32 23.39 9.67
C TYR A 531 -17.96 23.20 8.96
N ILE A 532 -16.87 23.26 9.72
CA ILE A 532 -15.50 23.20 9.22
C ILE A 532 -14.84 21.93 9.73
N SER A 533 -14.27 21.12 8.84
CA SER A 533 -13.52 19.91 9.20
C SER A 533 -12.02 20.18 9.26
N GLY A 534 -11.51 21.14 8.49
CA GLY A 534 -10.11 21.57 8.55
C GLY A 534 -9.91 23.03 8.16
N ILE A 535 -8.79 23.63 8.60
CA ILE A 535 -8.37 24.96 8.16
C ILE A 535 -6.94 24.87 7.64
N ILE A 536 -6.70 25.31 6.40
CA ILE A 536 -5.36 25.43 5.85
C ILE A 536 -4.78 26.75 6.34
N LEU A 537 -3.58 26.69 6.93
CA LEU A 537 -2.87 27.82 7.49
C LEU A 537 -1.63 28.14 6.63
N PHE A 538 -1.21 29.41 6.69
CA PHE A 538 0.13 29.81 6.30
C PHE A 538 1.11 29.56 7.46
N GLU A 539 2.40 29.41 7.18
CA GLU A 539 3.41 29.06 8.19
C GLU A 539 3.43 30.06 9.37
N GLU A 540 3.29 31.36 9.09
CA GLU A 540 3.17 32.39 10.13
C GLU A 540 2.01 32.08 11.10
N THR A 541 0.83 31.74 10.57
CA THR A 541 -0.37 31.49 11.37
C THR A 541 -0.32 30.19 12.16
N LEU A 542 0.39 29.17 11.68
CA LEU A 542 0.55 27.90 12.39
C LEU A 542 1.18 28.08 13.79
N TYR A 543 2.09 29.05 13.92
CA TYR A 543 2.79 29.35 15.17
C TYR A 543 2.25 30.61 15.89
N GLN A 544 1.24 31.27 15.34
CA GLN A 544 0.62 32.45 15.94
C GLN A 544 -0.31 32.08 17.11
N LYS A 545 -0.53 33.10 17.95
CA LYS A 545 -1.40 33.05 19.12
C LYS A 545 -2.54 34.05 19.01
N THR A 546 -3.65 33.72 19.67
CA THR A 546 -4.73 34.65 20.00
C THR A 546 -4.21 35.81 20.86
N ALA A 547 -5.01 36.87 20.99
CA ALA A 547 -4.66 38.00 21.86
C ALA A 547 -4.52 37.55 23.33
N SER A 548 -5.24 36.50 23.71
CA SER A 548 -5.18 35.84 25.01
C SER A 548 -4.00 34.87 25.20
N GLY A 549 -3.11 34.73 24.21
CA GLY A 549 -1.88 33.93 24.31
C GLY A 549 -2.03 32.43 23.99
N LYS A 550 -3.19 31.99 23.49
CA LYS A 550 -3.45 30.61 23.09
C LYS A 550 -3.06 30.36 21.64
N LEU A 551 -2.44 29.23 21.32
CA LEU A 551 -2.09 28.91 19.93
C LEU A 551 -3.35 28.70 19.09
N PHE A 552 -3.35 29.15 17.84
CA PHE A 552 -4.49 28.92 16.94
C PHE A 552 -4.77 27.43 16.72
N VAL A 553 -3.73 26.59 16.65
CA VAL A 553 -3.90 25.14 16.54
C VAL A 553 -4.66 24.54 17.73
N ASP A 554 -4.52 25.10 18.93
CA ASP A 554 -5.24 24.64 20.11
C ASP A 554 -6.71 25.07 20.07
N VAL A 555 -6.98 26.30 19.62
CA VAL A 555 -8.36 26.78 19.38
C VAL A 555 -9.09 25.86 18.40
N MET A 556 -8.43 25.49 17.31
CA MET A 556 -8.99 24.61 16.29
C MET A 556 -9.22 23.19 16.84
N LYS A 557 -8.24 22.63 17.55
CA LYS A 557 -8.32 21.28 18.11
C LYS A 557 -9.47 21.13 19.11
N GLU A 558 -9.70 22.13 19.96
CA GLU A 558 -10.83 22.14 20.90
C GLU A 558 -12.18 22.19 20.20
N ALA A 559 -12.25 22.84 19.04
CA ALA A 559 -13.43 22.85 18.18
C ALA A 559 -13.57 21.59 17.30
N GLY A 560 -12.63 20.64 17.40
CA GLY A 560 -12.61 19.44 16.56
C GLY A 560 -12.22 19.70 15.11
N VAL A 561 -11.49 20.79 14.82
CA VAL A 561 -11.07 21.15 13.47
C VAL A 561 -9.61 20.80 13.26
N LEU A 562 -9.30 20.10 12.16
CA LEU A 562 -7.91 19.73 11.86
C LEU A 562 -7.12 20.96 11.37
N PRO A 563 -5.90 21.19 11.88
CA PRO A 563 -4.97 22.14 11.29
C PRO A 563 -4.30 21.57 10.04
N GLY A 564 -4.28 22.36 8.98
CA GLY A 564 -3.57 22.09 7.74
C GLY A 564 -2.53 23.16 7.45
N ILE A 565 -1.57 22.85 6.58
CA ILE A 565 -0.45 23.76 6.28
C ILE A 565 -0.18 23.84 4.78
N LYS A 566 -0.04 25.05 4.24
CA LYS A 566 0.49 25.26 2.87
C LYS A 566 2.00 25.01 2.88
N VAL A 567 2.49 24.13 2.00
CA VAL A 567 3.91 23.73 1.98
C VAL A 567 4.64 24.01 0.67
N ASP A 568 3.91 24.32 -0.41
CA ASP A 568 4.51 24.83 -1.64
C ASP A 568 5.18 26.19 -1.42
N LYS A 569 6.17 26.51 -2.26
CA LYS A 569 6.89 27.78 -2.28
C LYS A 569 6.51 28.63 -3.50
N GLY A 570 5.30 28.44 -4.01
CA GLY A 570 4.80 29.15 -5.19
C GLY A 570 5.32 28.60 -6.52
N THR A 571 4.87 29.25 -7.59
CA THR A 571 5.09 28.83 -8.97
C THR A 571 6.27 29.54 -9.62
N VAL A 572 6.93 28.84 -10.55
CA VAL A 572 7.96 29.36 -11.45
C VAL A 572 7.59 29.03 -12.89
N GLU A 573 7.99 29.88 -13.83
CA GLU A 573 7.68 29.68 -15.24
C GLU A 573 8.52 28.54 -15.85
N LEU A 574 7.89 27.75 -16.72
CA LEU A 574 8.55 26.69 -17.47
C LEU A 574 9.16 27.27 -18.75
N ALA A 575 10.49 27.20 -18.86
CA ALA A 575 11.20 27.65 -20.05
C ALA A 575 10.72 26.90 -21.30
N GLY A 576 10.60 27.62 -22.43
CA GLY A 576 10.10 27.05 -23.69
C GLY A 576 8.59 26.88 -23.76
N THR A 577 7.84 27.29 -22.73
CA THR A 577 6.37 27.35 -22.75
C THR A 577 5.87 28.79 -22.89
N ASN A 578 4.60 28.96 -23.25
CA ASN A 578 3.98 30.28 -23.30
C ASN A 578 3.45 30.65 -21.90
N GLY A 579 4.35 31.01 -20.97
CA GLY A 579 3.97 31.44 -19.62
C GLY A 579 3.17 30.39 -18.83
N GLU A 580 3.49 29.10 -19.02
CA GLU A 580 3.01 28.02 -18.16
C GLU A 580 3.97 27.87 -16.98
N THR A 581 3.50 27.24 -15.90
CA THR A 581 4.26 27.18 -14.65
C THR A 581 4.42 25.76 -14.13
N THR A 582 5.46 25.55 -13.33
CA THR A 582 5.58 24.43 -12.38
C THR A 582 5.68 24.99 -10.96
N THR A 583 5.49 24.14 -9.96
CA THR A 583 5.45 24.56 -8.55
C THR A 583 6.69 24.09 -7.80
N THR A 584 7.21 24.94 -6.93
CA THR A 584 8.45 24.68 -6.17
C THR A 584 8.17 24.38 -4.70
N GLY A 585 9.17 23.83 -4.00
CA GLY A 585 9.09 23.57 -2.56
C GLY A 585 9.43 22.15 -2.09
N LEU A 586 9.89 21.27 -2.99
CA LEU A 586 10.29 19.89 -2.63
C LEU A 586 11.55 19.87 -1.76
N ASP A 587 12.47 20.81 -1.97
CA ASP A 587 13.71 20.90 -1.21
C ASP A 587 13.44 21.15 0.27
N GLY A 588 13.90 20.21 1.11
CA GLY A 588 13.68 20.21 2.55
C GLY A 588 12.23 19.99 2.98
N LEU A 589 11.35 19.53 2.08
CA LEU A 589 9.92 19.34 2.38
C LEU A 589 9.70 18.34 3.51
N GLY A 590 10.42 17.22 3.55
CA GLY A 590 10.27 16.21 4.61
C GLY A 590 10.51 16.77 6.01
N ASP A 591 11.60 17.51 6.20
CA ASP A 591 11.91 18.17 7.48
C ASP A 591 10.86 19.20 7.88
N ARG A 592 10.34 19.96 6.91
CA ARG A 592 9.25 20.92 7.16
C ARG A 592 7.97 20.22 7.56
N CYS A 593 7.57 19.17 6.83
CA CYS A 593 6.39 18.37 7.15
C CYS A 593 6.46 17.77 8.55
N LYS A 594 7.63 17.25 8.96
CA LYS A 594 7.85 16.75 10.32
C LYS A 594 7.61 17.83 11.38
N LYS A 595 8.21 19.02 11.19
CA LYS A 595 8.01 20.17 12.10
C LYS A 595 6.54 20.62 12.15
N TYR A 596 5.86 20.65 11.01
CA TYR A 596 4.46 21.04 10.97
C TYR A 596 3.55 20.01 11.64
N TYR A 597 3.84 18.71 11.48
CA TYR A 597 3.12 17.66 12.19
C TYR A 597 3.27 17.79 13.71
N GLU A 598 4.49 18.07 14.18
CA GLU A 598 4.81 18.36 15.59
C GLU A 598 4.10 19.62 16.10
N ALA A 599 3.95 20.65 15.25
CA ALA A 599 3.18 21.86 15.53
C ALA A 599 1.65 21.67 15.50
N GLY A 600 1.17 20.48 15.16
CA GLY A 600 -0.26 20.13 15.20
C GLY A 600 -0.96 20.01 13.85
N ALA A 601 -0.26 20.28 12.73
CA ALA A 601 -0.83 20.05 11.40
C ALA A 601 -1.08 18.56 11.15
N ARG A 602 -2.16 18.23 10.42
CA ARG A 602 -2.56 16.86 10.05
C ARG A 602 -2.83 16.67 8.57
N PHE A 603 -2.83 17.76 7.82
CA PHE A 603 -2.89 17.73 6.37
C PHE A 603 -2.06 18.87 5.78
N ALA A 604 -1.69 18.74 4.51
CA ALA A 604 -0.91 19.71 3.78
C ALA A 604 -1.64 20.14 2.50
N LYS A 605 -1.23 21.28 1.94
CA LYS A 605 -1.71 21.79 0.66
C LYS A 605 -0.53 22.15 -0.23
N TRP A 606 -0.62 21.78 -1.51
CA TRP A 606 0.32 22.15 -2.56
C TRP A 606 -0.44 22.56 -3.81
N HIS A 607 -0.25 23.81 -4.23
CA HIS A 607 -1.00 24.39 -5.32
C HIS A 607 -0.21 24.41 -6.64
N ALA A 608 -0.63 23.60 -7.60
CA ALA A 608 -0.17 23.62 -8.99
C ALA A 608 -1.14 24.38 -9.89
N VAL A 609 -0.60 25.19 -10.81
CA VAL A 609 -1.38 26.08 -11.68
C VAL A 609 -1.19 25.70 -13.14
N LEU A 610 -2.31 25.47 -13.83
CA LEU A 610 -2.38 25.24 -15.26
C LEU A 610 -3.35 26.24 -15.90
N LYS A 611 -3.21 26.50 -17.19
CA LYS A 611 -4.09 27.43 -17.92
C LYS A 611 -4.62 26.80 -19.20
N ILE A 612 -5.76 27.32 -19.67
CA ILE A 612 -6.35 26.94 -20.95
C ILE A 612 -6.06 28.04 -21.96
N GLY A 613 -5.42 27.68 -23.05
CA GLY A 613 -5.18 28.58 -24.17
C GLY A 613 -5.26 27.84 -25.50
N ASN A 614 -4.66 28.42 -26.53
CA ASN A 614 -4.66 27.82 -27.87
C ASN A 614 -3.84 26.52 -27.90
N ASN A 615 -2.69 26.53 -27.21
CA ASN A 615 -1.76 25.40 -27.14
C ASN A 615 -1.59 24.86 -25.70
N GLU A 616 -2.21 25.53 -24.72
CA GLU A 616 -2.10 25.24 -23.30
C GLU A 616 -3.35 24.49 -22.78
N PRO A 617 -3.18 23.56 -21.81
CA PRO A 617 -1.91 23.19 -21.20
C PRO A 617 -1.09 22.25 -22.09
N SER A 618 0.21 22.54 -22.20
CA SER A 618 1.16 21.69 -22.92
C SER A 618 1.39 20.37 -22.18
N GLU A 619 1.86 19.35 -22.90
CA GLU A 619 2.25 18.08 -22.26
C GLU A 619 3.31 18.28 -21.17
N LEU A 620 4.26 19.21 -21.39
CA LEU A 620 5.30 19.53 -20.40
C LEU A 620 4.68 20.09 -19.11
N ALA A 621 3.78 21.07 -19.22
CA ALA A 621 3.14 21.66 -18.04
C ALA A 621 2.28 20.65 -17.27
N ILE A 622 1.56 19.76 -17.98
CA ILE A 622 0.79 18.69 -17.33
C ILE A 622 1.73 17.73 -16.59
N HIS A 623 2.78 17.26 -17.26
CA HIS A 623 3.73 16.30 -16.70
C HIS A 623 4.44 16.86 -15.45
N GLU A 624 5.03 18.06 -15.55
CA GLU A 624 5.78 18.69 -14.45
C GLU A 624 4.92 18.91 -13.21
N ASN A 625 3.68 19.39 -13.39
CA ASN A 625 2.77 19.60 -12.26
C ASN A 625 2.27 18.29 -11.67
N ALA A 626 1.95 17.28 -12.50
CA ALA A 626 1.52 15.96 -12.02
C ALA A 626 2.62 15.26 -11.19
N TYR A 627 3.87 15.26 -11.68
CA TYR A 627 5.01 14.69 -10.96
C TYR A 627 5.41 15.51 -9.74
N GLY A 628 5.30 16.84 -9.80
CA GLY A 628 5.49 17.72 -8.65
C GLY A 628 4.52 17.39 -7.51
N LEU A 629 3.22 17.29 -7.85
CA LEU A 629 2.15 16.91 -6.91
C LEU A 629 2.36 15.50 -6.34
N ALA A 630 2.75 14.53 -7.16
CA ALA A 630 2.98 13.16 -6.71
C ALA A 630 4.16 13.04 -5.72
N ARG A 631 5.29 13.71 -6.02
CA ARG A 631 6.44 13.80 -5.09
C ARG A 631 6.08 14.52 -3.80
N TYR A 632 5.33 15.61 -3.87
CA TYR A 632 4.83 16.31 -2.68
C TYR A 632 3.95 15.39 -1.82
N ALA A 633 3.04 14.63 -2.46
CA ALA A 633 2.07 13.80 -1.78
C ALA A 633 2.75 12.68 -0.99
N VAL A 634 3.70 11.96 -1.59
CA VAL A 634 4.43 10.88 -0.89
C VAL A 634 5.23 11.41 0.30
N ILE A 635 5.93 12.54 0.14
CA ILE A 635 6.70 13.17 1.23
C ILE A 635 5.78 13.60 2.39
N CYS A 636 4.57 14.08 2.10
CA CYS A 636 3.58 14.40 3.14
C CYS A 636 3.13 13.15 3.89
N GLN A 637 2.80 12.07 3.17
CA GLN A 637 2.34 10.82 3.77
C GLN A 637 3.41 10.18 4.65
N GLU A 638 4.66 10.16 4.22
CA GLU A 638 5.81 9.71 5.05
C GLU A 638 5.89 10.47 6.38
N ASN A 639 5.49 11.74 6.37
CA ASN A 639 5.53 12.64 7.51
C ASN A 639 4.21 12.74 8.29
N GLY A 640 3.19 11.94 7.94
CA GLY A 640 1.92 11.87 8.66
C GLY A 640 0.93 13.00 8.33
N LEU A 641 1.14 13.72 7.23
CA LEU A 641 0.22 14.75 6.74
C LEU A 641 -0.56 14.24 5.53
N VAL A 642 -1.89 14.34 5.57
CA VAL A 642 -2.75 14.06 4.41
C VAL A 642 -2.47 15.10 3.32
N PRO A 643 -1.98 14.74 2.11
CA PRO A 643 -1.78 15.71 1.05
C PRO A 643 -3.11 16.05 0.37
N ILE A 644 -3.46 17.34 0.36
CA ILE A 644 -4.41 17.90 -0.60
C ILE A 644 -3.65 18.14 -1.91
N VAL A 645 -4.05 17.43 -2.95
CA VAL A 645 -3.54 17.53 -4.32
C VAL A 645 -4.37 18.58 -5.06
N GLU A 646 -3.78 19.74 -5.38
CA GLU A 646 -4.48 20.89 -5.98
C GLU A 646 -3.92 21.23 -7.37
N PRO A 647 -4.39 20.56 -8.45
CA PRO A 647 -4.11 20.95 -9.82
C PRO A 647 -5.16 21.95 -10.30
N GLU A 648 -5.02 23.23 -9.95
CA GLU A 648 -5.94 24.29 -10.39
C GLU A 648 -5.75 24.58 -11.88
N ILE A 649 -6.81 24.38 -12.66
CA ILE A 649 -6.90 24.90 -14.03
C ILE A 649 -7.60 26.26 -13.95
N LEU A 650 -6.87 27.30 -14.32
CA LEU A 650 -7.36 28.68 -14.30
C LEU A 650 -8.54 28.86 -15.27
N VAL A 651 -9.49 29.67 -14.84
CA VAL A 651 -10.68 30.05 -15.62
C VAL A 651 -10.40 31.09 -16.70
N ASP A 652 -9.18 31.63 -16.78
CA ASP A 652 -8.82 32.69 -17.71
C ASP A 652 -9.07 32.30 -19.18
N GLY A 653 -9.66 33.21 -19.96
CA GLY A 653 -9.86 33.08 -21.41
C GLY A 653 -11.31 32.87 -21.84
N SER A 654 -11.51 32.69 -23.14
CA SER A 654 -12.84 32.64 -23.80
C SER A 654 -13.35 31.23 -24.08
N HIS A 655 -12.74 30.21 -23.50
CA HIS A 655 -13.07 28.81 -23.74
C HIS A 655 -14.47 28.45 -23.20
N ASP A 656 -15.13 27.49 -23.85
CA ASP A 656 -16.41 26.96 -23.38
C ASP A 656 -16.23 25.92 -22.26
N ILE A 657 -17.35 25.49 -21.67
CA ILE A 657 -17.35 24.50 -20.59
C ILE A 657 -16.88 23.11 -21.04
N GLU A 658 -17.04 22.75 -22.32
CA GLU A 658 -16.60 21.46 -22.83
C GLU A 658 -15.08 21.41 -22.98
N LYS A 659 -14.46 22.52 -23.39
CA LYS A 659 -12.99 22.66 -23.37
C LYS A 659 -12.44 22.58 -21.94
N CYS A 660 -13.09 23.24 -20.98
CA CYS A 660 -12.72 23.11 -19.57
C CYS A 660 -12.84 21.65 -19.09
N ALA A 661 -13.92 20.94 -19.46
CA ALA A 661 -14.12 19.54 -19.12
C ALA A 661 -13.02 18.65 -19.69
N TYR A 662 -12.70 18.82 -20.98
CA TYR A 662 -11.65 18.07 -21.67
C TYR A 662 -10.28 18.26 -21.00
N VAL A 663 -9.90 19.50 -20.70
CA VAL A 663 -8.63 19.79 -20.05
C VAL A 663 -8.59 19.24 -18.63
N THR A 664 -9.69 19.39 -17.88
CA THR A 664 -9.82 18.82 -16.53
C THR A 664 -9.65 17.30 -16.55
N GLU A 665 -10.28 16.59 -17.48
CA GLU A 665 -10.13 15.14 -17.62
C GLU A 665 -8.67 14.75 -17.93
N ARG A 666 -8.01 15.44 -18.87
CA ARG A 666 -6.61 15.16 -19.24
C ARG A 666 -5.65 15.39 -18.07
N VAL A 667 -5.80 16.50 -17.34
CA VAL A 667 -4.93 16.85 -16.21
C VAL A 667 -5.14 15.91 -15.04
N LEU A 668 -6.38 15.58 -14.68
CA LEU A 668 -6.66 14.67 -13.57
C LEU A 668 -6.18 13.25 -13.86
N ALA A 669 -6.35 12.75 -15.09
CA ALA A 669 -5.82 11.45 -15.49
C ALA A 669 -4.29 11.38 -15.32
N ALA A 670 -3.57 12.43 -15.75
CA ALA A 670 -2.12 12.52 -15.57
C ALA A 670 -1.72 12.58 -14.09
N CYS A 671 -2.46 13.35 -13.27
CA CYS A 671 -2.21 13.44 -11.82
C CYS A 671 -2.37 12.08 -11.14
N TYR A 672 -3.47 11.35 -11.39
CA TYR A 672 -3.66 10.04 -10.75
C TYR A 672 -2.71 8.97 -11.26
N LYS A 673 -2.29 9.03 -12.53
CA LYS A 673 -1.20 8.19 -13.03
C LYS A 673 0.10 8.47 -12.27
N ALA A 674 0.48 9.73 -12.11
CA ALA A 674 1.69 10.11 -11.37
C ALA A 674 1.59 9.73 -9.87
N LEU A 675 0.44 9.93 -9.23
CA LEU A 675 0.22 9.49 -7.84
C LEU A 675 0.39 7.97 -7.70
N SER A 676 -0.12 7.20 -8.65
CA SER A 676 0.07 5.73 -8.69
C SER A 676 1.54 5.35 -8.87
N ASP A 677 2.26 6.02 -9.78
CA ASP A 677 3.68 5.76 -10.04
C ASP A 677 4.56 6.05 -8.82
N HIS A 678 4.15 7.02 -8.00
CA HIS A 678 4.81 7.39 -6.75
C HIS A 678 4.26 6.66 -5.51
N HIS A 679 3.43 5.63 -5.71
CA HIS A 679 2.91 4.76 -4.63
C HIS A 679 2.13 5.52 -3.54
N VAL A 680 1.48 6.62 -3.92
CA VAL A 680 0.68 7.42 -2.98
C VAL A 680 -0.59 6.64 -2.60
N ILE A 681 -0.86 6.55 -1.29
CA ILE A 681 -2.04 5.87 -0.76
C ILE A 681 -3.26 6.78 -0.95
N LEU A 682 -4.12 6.49 -1.92
CA LEU A 682 -5.22 7.37 -2.31
C LEU A 682 -6.26 7.59 -1.19
N GLU A 683 -6.49 6.58 -0.35
CA GLU A 683 -7.36 6.64 0.83
C GLU A 683 -6.88 7.68 1.85
N GLY A 684 -5.59 7.99 1.84
CA GLY A 684 -4.95 9.01 2.68
C GLY A 684 -4.65 10.30 1.93
N THR A 685 -5.38 10.61 0.85
CA THR A 685 -5.27 11.87 0.08
C THR A 685 -6.60 12.62 0.00
N LEU A 686 -6.55 13.85 -0.50
CA LEU A 686 -7.71 14.64 -0.90
C LEU A 686 -7.43 15.30 -2.24
N LEU A 687 -8.45 15.47 -3.08
CA LEU A 687 -8.33 16.23 -4.33
C LEU A 687 -8.98 17.60 -4.17
N LYS A 688 -8.27 18.66 -4.56
CA LYS A 688 -8.79 20.04 -4.63
C LYS A 688 -8.74 20.53 -6.08
N PRO A 689 -9.72 20.17 -6.93
CA PRO A 689 -9.73 20.60 -8.31
C PRO A 689 -10.56 21.89 -8.47
N ASN A 690 -10.39 22.55 -9.60
CA ASN A 690 -11.39 23.51 -10.09
C ASN A 690 -12.72 22.80 -10.39
N MET A 691 -13.83 23.53 -10.24
CA MET A 691 -15.08 23.13 -10.89
C MET A 691 -14.94 23.31 -12.40
N VAL A 692 -15.73 22.56 -13.17
CA VAL A 692 -15.73 22.67 -14.64
C VAL A 692 -16.70 23.79 -15.04
N THR A 693 -16.14 24.95 -15.42
CA THR A 693 -16.88 26.16 -15.77
C THR A 693 -16.44 26.70 -17.14
N PRO A 694 -17.25 27.54 -17.81
CA PRO A 694 -16.76 28.33 -18.94
C PRO A 694 -15.63 29.27 -18.50
N GLY A 695 -14.83 29.71 -19.46
CA GLY A 695 -13.79 30.71 -19.24
C GLY A 695 -14.38 32.08 -18.88
N SER A 696 -13.61 32.87 -18.13
CA SER A 696 -14.00 34.20 -17.61
C SER A 696 -14.45 35.17 -18.71
N ASP A 697 -13.85 35.04 -19.90
CA ASP A 697 -14.06 35.93 -21.05
C ASP A 697 -14.98 35.30 -22.11
N SER A 698 -15.59 34.14 -21.82
CA SER A 698 -16.43 33.40 -22.78
C SER A 698 -17.76 34.08 -23.10
N GLY A 699 -18.17 35.08 -22.31
CA GLY A 699 -19.49 35.71 -22.37
C GLY A 699 -20.66 34.76 -22.03
N SER A 700 -20.37 33.49 -21.74
CA SER A 700 -21.35 32.43 -21.55
C SER A 700 -21.55 32.15 -20.07
N LYS A 701 -22.69 32.56 -19.51
CA LYS A 701 -23.11 32.12 -18.17
C LYS A 701 -23.92 30.85 -18.30
N VAL A 702 -23.47 29.79 -17.64
CA VAL A 702 -24.18 28.51 -17.59
C VAL A 702 -24.89 28.34 -16.25
N LYS A 703 -25.96 27.54 -16.24
CA LYS A 703 -26.69 27.25 -15.00
C LYS A 703 -25.86 26.30 -14.10
N PRO A 704 -26.05 26.34 -12.78
CA PRO A 704 -25.36 25.46 -11.84
C PRO A 704 -25.50 23.96 -12.16
N GLU A 705 -26.64 23.52 -12.70
CA GLU A 705 -26.87 22.12 -13.07
C GLU A 705 -25.97 21.68 -14.23
N VAL A 706 -25.60 22.61 -15.12
CA VAL A 706 -24.68 22.35 -16.22
C VAL A 706 -23.26 22.19 -15.67
N ILE A 707 -22.83 23.08 -14.77
CA ILE A 707 -21.54 22.98 -14.07
C ILE A 707 -21.46 21.66 -13.31
N ALA A 708 -22.51 21.31 -12.57
CA ALA A 708 -22.61 20.07 -11.83
C ALA A 708 -22.43 18.84 -12.73
N LYS A 709 -23.15 18.80 -13.86
CA LYS A 709 -23.06 17.67 -14.80
C LYS A 709 -21.66 17.50 -15.36
N HIS A 710 -21.01 18.58 -15.80
CA HIS A 710 -19.67 18.50 -16.39
C HIS A 710 -18.61 18.17 -15.34
N THR A 711 -18.71 18.77 -14.16
CA THR A 711 -17.78 18.54 -13.05
C THR A 711 -17.84 17.08 -12.58
N VAL A 712 -19.03 16.55 -12.28
CA VAL A 712 -19.18 15.17 -11.82
C VAL A 712 -18.78 14.17 -12.90
N ARG A 713 -19.09 14.44 -14.18
CA ARG A 713 -18.65 13.60 -15.31
C ARG A 713 -17.12 13.53 -15.41
N ALA A 714 -16.44 14.67 -15.33
CA ALA A 714 -14.99 14.73 -15.42
C ALA A 714 -14.33 13.94 -14.27
N LEU A 715 -14.86 14.08 -13.04
CA LEU A 715 -14.38 13.32 -11.88
C LEU A 715 -14.64 11.82 -12.05
N GLN A 716 -15.85 11.42 -12.46
CA GLN A 716 -16.21 10.01 -12.73
C GLN A 716 -15.29 9.31 -13.74
N ARG A 717 -14.73 10.06 -14.69
CA ARG A 717 -13.85 9.51 -15.73
C ARG A 717 -12.39 9.38 -15.29
N THR A 718 -11.99 10.00 -14.18
CA THR A 718 -10.56 10.18 -13.87
C THR A 718 -10.17 9.88 -12.44
N VAL A 719 -11.04 10.11 -11.47
CA VAL A 719 -10.73 9.97 -10.04
C VAL A 719 -11.02 8.52 -9.62
N PRO A 720 -10.07 7.80 -8.98
CA PRO A 720 -10.35 6.49 -8.41
C PRO A 720 -11.27 6.56 -7.18
N ALA A 721 -12.14 5.56 -7.00
CA ALA A 721 -13.10 5.50 -5.89
C ALA A 721 -12.44 5.54 -4.48
N ALA A 722 -11.18 5.16 -4.37
CA ALA A 722 -10.43 5.13 -3.11
C ALA A 722 -10.20 6.51 -2.46
N VAL A 723 -10.25 7.59 -3.23
CA VAL A 723 -10.06 8.96 -2.71
C VAL A 723 -11.26 9.33 -1.82
N PRO A 724 -11.11 9.65 -0.53
CA PRO A 724 -12.26 9.82 0.35
C PRO A 724 -13.11 11.06 0.03
N ALA A 725 -12.48 12.17 -0.39
CA ALA A 725 -13.19 13.40 -0.68
C ALA A 725 -12.51 14.29 -1.73
N VAL A 726 -13.37 15.02 -2.46
CA VAL A 726 -13.02 16.09 -3.38
C VAL A 726 -13.48 17.40 -2.75
N VAL A 727 -12.52 18.29 -2.46
CA VAL A 727 -12.69 19.54 -1.70
C VAL A 727 -12.49 20.73 -2.64
N PHE A 728 -13.51 21.11 -3.43
CA PHE A 728 -13.37 22.08 -4.52
C PHE A 728 -12.76 23.41 -4.09
N LEU A 729 -11.87 23.95 -4.92
CA LEU A 729 -11.49 25.37 -4.85
C LEU A 729 -12.61 26.25 -5.43
N SER A 730 -12.76 27.47 -4.92
CA SER A 730 -13.77 28.40 -5.45
C SER A 730 -13.30 29.12 -6.73
N GLY A 731 -11.98 29.21 -6.95
CA GLY A 731 -11.42 29.98 -8.05
C GLY A 731 -11.89 31.45 -7.97
N GLY A 732 -12.33 31.99 -9.10
CA GLY A 732 -12.87 33.36 -9.23
C GLY A 732 -14.37 33.51 -8.94
N GLN A 733 -15.06 32.44 -8.53
CA GLN A 733 -16.51 32.49 -8.26
C GLN A 733 -16.84 33.43 -7.10
N SER A 734 -18.03 34.03 -7.14
CA SER A 734 -18.60 34.73 -5.98
C SER A 734 -18.89 33.77 -4.82
N GLU A 735 -19.13 34.29 -3.62
CA GLU A 735 -19.49 33.44 -2.46
C GLU A 735 -20.78 32.66 -2.72
N GLU A 736 -21.78 33.32 -3.32
CA GLU A 736 -23.07 32.69 -3.64
C GLU A 736 -22.94 31.70 -4.79
N GLU A 737 -22.22 32.05 -5.85
CA GLU A 737 -22.01 31.17 -7.01
C GLU A 737 -21.31 29.87 -6.61
N ALA A 738 -20.24 29.96 -5.81
CA ALA A 738 -19.53 28.78 -5.32
C ALA A 738 -20.46 27.85 -4.50
N THR A 739 -21.31 28.45 -3.64
CA THR A 739 -22.27 27.71 -2.81
C THR A 739 -23.33 27.02 -3.67
N VAL A 740 -23.93 27.75 -4.63
CA VAL A 740 -24.99 27.21 -5.49
C VAL A 740 -24.46 26.13 -6.43
N ASN A 741 -23.24 26.29 -6.97
CA ASN A 741 -22.61 25.28 -7.82
C ASN A 741 -22.29 24.00 -7.04
N LEU A 742 -21.74 24.13 -5.82
CA LEU A 742 -21.51 22.99 -4.93
C LEU A 742 -22.83 22.27 -4.58
N ASN A 743 -23.89 23.04 -4.33
CA ASN A 743 -25.21 22.49 -4.04
C ASN A 743 -25.75 21.68 -5.22
N ALA A 744 -25.65 22.22 -6.44
CA ALA A 744 -26.07 21.53 -7.66
C ALA A 744 -25.26 20.24 -7.91
N ILE A 745 -23.95 20.25 -7.63
CA ILE A 745 -23.08 19.05 -7.68
C ILE A 745 -23.61 17.95 -6.74
N ASN A 746 -24.01 18.32 -5.53
CA ASN A 746 -24.53 17.36 -4.55
C ASN A 746 -25.98 16.92 -4.84
N GLN A 747 -26.80 17.78 -5.46
CA GLN A 747 -28.15 17.43 -5.92
C GLN A 747 -28.17 16.53 -7.17
N LEU A 748 -27.11 16.55 -7.99
CA LEU A 748 -27.04 15.75 -9.21
C LEU A 748 -27.17 14.25 -8.90
N LYS A 749 -28.18 13.58 -9.46
CA LYS A 749 -28.37 12.14 -9.27
C LYS A 749 -27.33 11.33 -10.05
N GLY A 750 -26.69 10.36 -9.41
CA GLY A 750 -25.70 9.48 -10.05
C GLY A 750 -24.64 8.95 -9.08
N LYS A 751 -23.75 8.10 -9.59
CA LYS A 751 -22.64 7.53 -8.80
C LYS A 751 -21.64 8.63 -8.42
N LYS A 752 -21.46 8.86 -7.12
CA LYS A 752 -20.46 9.80 -6.59
C LYS A 752 -19.77 9.08 -5.42
N PRO A 753 -18.73 8.27 -5.68
CA PRO A 753 -18.14 7.40 -4.66
C PRO A 753 -17.24 8.17 -3.66
N TRP A 754 -17.23 9.50 -3.73
CA TRP A 754 -16.46 10.40 -2.88
C TRP A 754 -17.38 11.45 -2.27
N SER A 755 -17.00 11.97 -1.11
CA SER A 755 -17.61 13.19 -0.56
C SER A 755 -17.26 14.39 -1.45
N LEU A 756 -18.24 15.21 -1.82
CA LEU A 756 -18.06 16.40 -2.66
C LEU A 756 -18.32 17.65 -1.81
N THR A 757 -17.26 18.31 -1.39
CA THR A 757 -17.30 19.43 -0.44
C THR A 757 -16.41 20.59 -0.90
N PHE A 758 -16.18 21.58 -0.05
CA PHE A 758 -15.44 22.81 -0.34
C PHE A 758 -14.08 22.87 0.36
N SER A 759 -13.13 23.55 -0.28
CA SER A 759 -11.94 24.14 0.34
C SER A 759 -11.82 25.59 -0.15
N TYR A 760 -12.52 26.48 0.56
CA TYR A 760 -12.76 27.85 0.10
C TYR A 760 -11.97 28.87 0.91
N GLY A 761 -11.28 29.77 0.21
CA GLY A 761 -10.67 30.96 0.79
C GLY A 761 -11.58 32.16 0.56
N ARG A 762 -11.44 32.77 -0.63
CA ARG A 762 -12.28 33.90 -1.08
C ARG A 762 -13.78 33.70 -0.84
N ALA A 763 -14.34 32.56 -1.25
CA ALA A 763 -15.77 32.28 -1.16
C ALA A 763 -16.32 32.09 0.27
N LEU A 764 -15.44 32.07 1.29
CA LEU A 764 -15.82 32.07 2.71
C LEU A 764 -15.43 33.34 3.45
N GLN A 765 -14.55 34.16 2.88
CA GLN A 765 -13.91 35.28 3.60
C GLN A 765 -14.28 36.66 3.04
N GLN A 766 -14.80 36.78 1.83
CA GLN A 766 -14.98 38.09 1.18
C GLN A 766 -15.95 38.98 1.95
N SER A 767 -17.16 38.51 2.25
CA SER A 767 -18.13 39.29 3.02
C SER A 767 -17.64 39.57 4.45
N THR A 768 -16.92 38.62 5.03
CA THR A 768 -16.31 38.75 6.37
C THR A 768 -15.28 39.86 6.41
N LEU A 769 -14.38 39.91 5.42
CA LEU A 769 -13.36 40.95 5.28
C LEU A 769 -13.99 42.34 5.14
N LYS A 770 -14.98 42.47 4.25
CA LYS A 770 -15.73 43.72 4.06
C LYS A 770 -16.46 44.17 5.31
N ALA A 771 -17.13 43.24 5.99
CA ALA A 771 -17.84 43.52 7.24
C ALA A 771 -16.89 43.94 8.36
N TRP A 772 -15.70 43.34 8.44
CA TRP A 772 -14.69 43.64 9.46
C TRP A 772 -14.04 45.02 9.23
N GLY A 773 -13.52 45.26 8.02
CA GLY A 773 -12.85 46.52 7.68
C GLY A 773 -11.64 46.87 8.56
N GLY A 774 -11.03 45.88 9.25
CA GLY A 774 -9.92 46.07 10.17
C GLY A 774 -10.28 46.69 11.53
N LYS A 775 -11.58 46.77 11.86
CA LYS A 775 -12.08 47.49 13.04
C LYS A 775 -12.58 46.52 14.11
N GLU A 776 -12.20 46.74 15.37
CA GLU A 776 -12.55 45.87 16.49
C GLU A 776 -14.05 45.89 16.77
N GLU A 777 -14.70 47.06 16.66
CA GLU A 777 -16.15 47.22 16.83
C GLU A 777 -16.99 46.45 15.81
N ASN A 778 -16.37 45.99 14.71
CA ASN A 778 -17.05 45.25 13.63
C ASN A 778 -16.88 43.73 13.73
N VAL A 779 -16.14 43.22 14.73
CA VAL A 779 -15.85 41.77 14.86
C VAL A 779 -17.13 40.94 14.86
N ASP A 780 -18.13 41.28 15.68
CA ASP A 780 -19.39 40.54 15.74
C ASP A 780 -20.15 40.50 14.40
N LYS A 781 -20.12 41.61 13.66
CA LYS A 781 -20.77 41.72 12.35
C LYS A 781 -20.06 40.81 11.33
N ALA A 782 -18.73 40.80 11.34
CA ALA A 782 -17.92 39.96 10.48
C ALA A 782 -18.05 38.47 10.83
N GLN A 783 -18.05 38.12 12.11
CA GLN A 783 -18.28 36.75 12.59
C GLN A 783 -19.64 36.21 12.15
N LYS A 784 -20.70 37.03 12.19
CA LYS A 784 -22.03 36.65 11.65
C LYS A 784 -21.99 36.40 10.14
N ALA A 785 -21.27 37.22 9.37
CA ALA A 785 -21.11 37.01 7.93
C ALA A 785 -20.36 35.69 7.63
N PHE A 786 -19.29 35.41 8.37
CA PHE A 786 -18.54 34.16 8.24
C PHE A 786 -19.41 32.94 8.59
N LEU A 787 -20.13 32.99 9.71
CA LEU A 787 -21.06 31.92 10.11
C LEU A 787 -22.12 31.64 9.04
N ALA A 788 -22.71 32.70 8.47
CA ALA A 788 -23.71 32.55 7.42
C ALA A 788 -23.17 31.80 6.20
N ARG A 789 -21.94 32.14 5.75
CA ARG A 789 -21.30 31.45 4.62
C ARG A 789 -20.83 30.04 4.96
N ALA A 790 -20.30 29.80 6.16
CA ALA A 790 -19.93 28.46 6.61
C ALA A 790 -21.15 27.52 6.65
N LYS A 791 -22.28 28.02 7.15
CA LYS A 791 -23.55 27.28 7.18
C LYS A 791 -24.10 27.03 5.77
N ALA A 792 -24.13 28.04 4.90
CA ALA A 792 -24.62 27.90 3.53
C ALA A 792 -23.83 26.84 2.75
N ASN A 793 -22.50 26.85 2.88
CA ASN A 793 -21.64 25.84 2.24
C ASN A 793 -21.82 24.45 2.86
N SER A 794 -22.02 24.35 4.18
CA SER A 794 -22.38 23.09 4.85
C SER A 794 -23.65 22.47 4.26
N GLU A 795 -24.72 23.27 4.12
CA GLU A 795 -25.98 22.84 3.51
C GLU A 795 -25.79 22.44 2.04
N ALA A 796 -24.92 23.14 1.30
CA ALA A 796 -24.59 22.83 -0.08
C ALA A 796 -23.88 21.46 -0.23
N THR A 797 -23.06 21.04 0.74
CA THR A 797 -22.48 19.68 0.74
C THR A 797 -23.53 18.58 0.82
N LEU A 798 -24.69 18.89 1.39
CA LEU A 798 -25.81 17.97 1.54
C LEU A 798 -26.84 18.09 0.41
N GLY A 799 -26.61 19.00 -0.55
CA GLY A 799 -27.58 19.32 -1.61
C GLY A 799 -28.85 20.00 -1.07
N GLY A 800 -28.81 20.55 0.15
CA GLY A 800 -29.95 21.10 0.86
C GLY A 800 -30.02 22.62 0.90
N TYR A 801 -29.05 23.32 0.30
CA TYR A 801 -29.02 24.78 0.30
C TYR A 801 -30.14 25.35 -0.59
N LYS A 802 -30.88 26.34 -0.06
CA LYS A 802 -32.08 26.89 -0.70
C LYS A 802 -31.89 28.29 -1.31
N GLY A 803 -30.68 28.86 -1.25
CA GLY A 803 -30.44 30.22 -1.72
C GLY A 803 -30.99 31.31 -0.79
N ASP A 804 -31.26 30.96 0.47
CA ASP A 804 -31.90 31.81 1.48
C ASP A 804 -30.92 32.33 2.54
N ALA A 805 -29.62 32.05 2.41
CA ALA A 805 -28.63 32.57 3.34
C ALA A 805 -28.49 34.08 3.18
N GLN A 806 -28.48 34.79 4.30
CA GLN A 806 -28.30 36.25 4.33
C GLN A 806 -27.02 36.63 3.57
N LEU A 807 -27.18 37.43 2.51
CA LEU A 807 -26.08 37.89 1.67
C LEU A 807 -25.40 39.07 2.35
N GLY A 808 -24.12 38.89 2.68
CA GLY A 808 -23.26 39.97 3.12
C GLY A 808 -22.89 40.91 1.97
N GLU A 809 -22.36 42.08 2.30
CA GLU A 809 -21.82 43.00 1.30
C GLU A 809 -20.69 42.31 0.52
N GLY A 810 -20.85 42.21 -0.80
CA GLY A 810 -19.91 41.55 -1.70
C GLY A 810 -20.12 40.05 -1.94
N ALA A 811 -21.15 39.43 -1.35
CA ALA A 811 -21.41 37.99 -1.51
C ALA A 811 -21.68 37.56 -2.98
N SER A 812 -22.22 38.46 -3.80
CA SER A 812 -22.52 38.22 -5.23
C SER A 812 -21.47 38.81 -6.19
N GLU A 813 -20.43 39.45 -5.67
CA GLU A 813 -19.38 40.05 -6.50
C GLU A 813 -18.46 38.96 -7.08
N SER A 814 -18.06 39.11 -8.34
CA SER A 814 -17.05 38.23 -8.91
C SER A 814 -15.74 38.42 -8.16
N LEU A 815 -15.10 37.30 -7.80
CA LEU A 815 -13.83 37.30 -7.08
C LEU A 815 -12.67 36.95 -8.01
N HIS A 816 -12.92 36.90 -9.32
CA HIS A 816 -11.94 36.60 -10.35
C HIS A 816 -10.85 37.67 -10.40
N VAL A 817 -9.60 37.20 -10.55
CA VAL A 817 -8.43 38.04 -10.78
C VAL A 817 -7.66 37.34 -11.88
N LYS A 818 -7.43 38.06 -12.98
CA LYS A 818 -6.72 37.52 -14.14
C LYS A 818 -5.30 37.08 -13.74
N ASP A 819 -4.89 35.90 -14.21
CA ASP A 819 -3.55 35.34 -13.96
C ASP A 819 -3.19 35.29 -12.45
N TYR A 820 -4.17 34.94 -11.61
CA TYR A 820 -3.99 34.94 -10.15
C TYR A 820 -2.89 33.96 -9.70
N LYS A 821 -1.90 34.48 -8.96
CA LYS A 821 -0.83 33.70 -8.31
C LYS A 821 -0.91 33.88 -6.79
N TYR A 822 -0.81 32.78 -6.03
CA TYR A 822 -0.94 32.71 -4.55
C TYR A 822 0.32 33.06 -3.78
#